data_AF-A0A9Q0FCX6-F1
#
_entry.id   AF-A0A9Q0FCX6-F1
#
_cell.length_a   1.000
_cell.length_b   1.000
_cell.length_c   1.000
_cell.angle_alpha   90.00
_cell.angle_beta   90.00
_cell.angle_gamma   90.00
#
_symmetry.space_group_name_H-M   'P 1'
#
loop_
_entity.id
_entity.type
_entity.pdbx_description
1 polymer ?
#
loop_
_entity_poly.entity_id
_entity_poly.type
_entity_poly.pdbx_seq_one_letter_code
_entity_poly.pdbx_strand_id
1 'polypeptide(L)'
;FQLKTCIRPQNHNLHFLLQIRLLSTRCTPENSSKESSFVVSYLTNTCGFGLKSALSASNYLLFKGPEKPDAVINFFKAYGLSHTQISRVVMRRPNVLVSKVKTISRKIEFLASKGASSKDVAFILANNPRLLGRSLEKQVIPVYNFVRNAVHSDEKAITVLRRGGDIFRNDINSHMAVSTHLLGENGVPESRIAWLLLNAPKVVLFLGRLKEALEEVKEMGFEPSKITFVLALKAVSYHSKSSWERKVDMYKSFGWSEEEFLVMFKRHPLCMTYSEAKLRGLLDFYVNKLGWGPSYIISYPHLLGMSFEKRIIVRDSVIQFLLSKGLIEKGAYSPRVFMLTEENFLNKYTRISPTISQTRHFLLQIRRRTTQCTPENSSKESSFVVSYLTNTCGFGLKYALSASNYLRFKGPEKPDAVINFFKAYGFSQTQISRVVKKDPKVLVYSVEIISRKIEFLASKGASFKDVALILANNHHLLGRSLEKQVIPVYNFVRNVVHSDEKAITVLRRGGDIFRNDINSHMAVSTHLLRENGVPESKIAWLLLNAPKVSYSNHSNILMFQFKLKTRISPTISQTRHFLLQIRRRTTQCTPENSSKESSFVVSYLTNTCGFGLKYALSASNYLRFKGPEKPDAVINFFKAYGFSQTQISRVVKKDPKVLVYSVEIISRKIEFLASKGASFKDVALILANNHHLLGRSLEKQVIPVYNFVRSVVHSDEKAITVLRRGGDIFRNDINSHMAVSTHLLRENGVPESKIAWLLLNAPKVMSFLGRFKETLEEVKEMGFDPSKITFVLAVKAVSSHTKSWWERKVDMYKSFGWSEEEFRGMFKKNPLCMTYSEAKLRGTLDFYLNKLGWGPSYIISYPHLLGLSLEKRIIVRDSVIQFLLSKGLIEKGAYLPTVFLLTEENFLNRPGGSAARGGQLHLRCYRRKQQNKEVGFCDLP
;
A
#
# COMPACT_ATOMS: atom_id res chain seq x y z
N PHE A 1 -3.67 -49.80 54.05
CA PHE A 1 -5.09 -50.02 54.36
C PHE A 1 -5.87 -48.83 53.81
N GLN A 2 -6.43 -48.91 52.59
CA GLN A 2 -7.85 -49.20 52.28
C GLN A 2 -8.81 -48.27 53.07
N LEU A 3 -9.72 -47.46 52.52
CA LEU A 3 -10.44 -47.45 51.24
C LEU A 3 -11.00 -46.05 50.92
N LYS A 4 -11.17 -45.82 49.61
CA LYS A 4 -12.13 -44.96 48.86
C LYS A 4 -13.28 -44.32 49.70
N THR A 5 -13.68 -43.07 49.47
CA THR A 5 -14.67 -42.75 48.42
C THR A 5 -14.83 -41.24 48.14
N CYS A 6 -15.18 -40.97 46.88
CA CYS A 6 -15.69 -39.78 46.16
C CYS A 6 -16.02 -38.46 46.90
N ILE A 7 -15.53 -37.33 46.35
CA ILE A 7 -16.29 -36.25 45.66
C ILE A 7 -15.30 -35.28 44.98
N ARG A 8 -15.47 -35.03 43.67
CA ARG A 8 -15.01 -33.83 42.93
C ARG A 8 -16.18 -32.83 42.93
N PRO A 9 -16.00 -31.49 42.83
CA PRO A 9 -15.16 -30.86 41.79
C PRO A 9 -14.52 -29.49 42.11
N GLN A 10 -13.76 -29.00 41.12
CA GLN A 10 -13.45 -27.60 40.76
C GLN A 10 -12.01 -27.07 40.99
N ASN A 11 -11.35 -26.86 39.84
CA ASN A 11 -10.08 -26.18 39.62
C ASN A 11 -10.10 -24.73 40.12
N HIS A 12 -9.78 -24.49 41.39
CA HIS A 12 -9.39 -23.17 41.90
C HIS A 12 -8.23 -23.36 42.88
N ASN A 13 -7.02 -23.69 42.40
CA ASN A 13 -5.79 -23.53 43.20
C ASN A 13 -4.48 -23.56 42.39
N LEU A 14 -4.48 -23.06 41.15
CA LEU A 14 -3.22 -22.81 40.42
C LEU A 14 -2.52 -21.52 40.89
N HIS A 15 -3.24 -20.62 41.57
CA HIS A 15 -2.73 -19.33 42.02
C HIS A 15 -1.86 -19.43 43.28
N PHE A 16 -2.15 -20.40 44.15
CA PHE A 16 -1.43 -20.61 45.41
C PHE A 16 -0.05 -21.26 45.20
N LEU A 17 0.04 -22.23 44.28
CA LEU A 17 1.32 -22.87 43.91
C LEU A 17 2.25 -21.93 43.11
N LEU A 18 1.69 -20.93 42.41
CA LEU A 18 2.47 -19.86 41.76
C LEU A 18 2.99 -18.81 42.77
N GLN A 19 2.28 -18.57 43.87
CA GLN A 19 2.73 -17.66 44.93
C GLN A 19 3.91 -18.22 45.74
N ILE A 20 3.94 -19.53 46.04
CA ILE A 20 5.04 -20.14 46.81
C ILE A 20 6.35 -20.11 46.02
N ARG A 21 6.32 -20.24 44.69
CA ARG A 21 7.52 -20.09 43.83
C ARG A 21 8.03 -18.64 43.74
N LEU A 22 7.19 -17.65 44.02
CA LEU A 22 7.54 -16.22 43.99
C LEU A 22 8.15 -15.70 45.30
N LEU A 23 8.02 -16.45 46.42
CA LEU A 23 8.55 -16.05 47.72
C LEU A 23 9.95 -16.61 48.04
N SER A 24 10.42 -17.63 47.30
CA SER A 24 11.69 -18.34 47.59
C SER A 24 12.95 -17.74 46.93
N THR A 25 12.89 -16.61 46.23
CA THR A 25 14.10 -16.01 45.57
C THR A 25 14.35 -14.53 45.88
N ARG A 26 13.84 -14.01 47.01
CA ARG A 26 14.27 -12.71 47.53
C ARG A 26 15.44 -12.85 48.50
N CYS A 27 16.60 -13.20 47.95
CA CYS A 27 17.87 -12.70 48.44
C CYS A 27 18.52 -11.96 47.26
N THR A 28 18.51 -10.62 47.30
CA THR A 28 19.31 -9.81 46.38
C THR A 28 20.68 -9.56 47.01
N PRO A 29 21.78 -9.99 46.39
CA PRO A 29 23.03 -9.24 46.47
C PRO A 29 22.85 -7.93 45.69
N GLU A 30 23.53 -6.87 46.08
CA GLU A 30 23.42 -5.46 45.65
C GLU A 30 23.67 -5.15 44.15
N ASN A 31 23.64 -6.15 43.26
CA ASN A 31 23.98 -6.04 41.83
C ASN A 31 22.80 -5.76 40.86
N SER A 32 21.54 -5.69 41.33
CA SER A 32 20.34 -5.67 40.47
C SER A 32 20.08 -4.35 39.72
N SER A 33 20.65 -3.22 40.17
CA SER A 33 20.45 -1.90 39.54
C SER A 33 21.19 -1.76 38.19
N LYS A 34 22.36 -2.39 38.05
CA LYS A 34 23.17 -2.38 36.81
C LYS A 34 22.59 -3.29 35.73
N GLU A 35 22.03 -4.45 36.09
CA GLU A 35 21.48 -5.41 35.12
C GLU A 35 20.20 -4.87 34.44
N SER A 36 19.33 -4.16 35.16
CA SER A 36 18.13 -3.53 34.56
C SER A 36 18.46 -2.38 33.59
N SER A 37 19.52 -1.61 33.90
CA SER A 37 20.02 -0.52 33.05
C SER A 37 20.53 -1.04 31.71
N PHE A 38 21.28 -2.15 31.72
CA PHE A 38 21.78 -2.77 30.50
C PHE A 38 20.66 -3.25 29.57
N VAL A 39 19.67 -4.00 30.08
CA VAL A 39 18.55 -4.52 29.27
C VAL A 39 17.75 -3.37 28.63
N VAL A 40 17.50 -2.29 29.37
CA VAL A 40 16.82 -1.11 28.85
C VAL A 40 17.65 -0.46 27.74
N SER A 41 18.95 -0.26 27.96
CA SER A 41 19.84 0.30 26.94
C SER A 41 19.89 -0.55 25.67
N TYR A 42 19.94 -1.88 25.80
CA TYR A 42 19.95 -2.82 24.70
C TYR A 42 18.64 -2.78 23.89
N LEU A 43 17.48 -2.77 24.56
CA LEU A 43 16.18 -2.66 23.88
C LEU A 43 16.01 -1.33 23.15
N THR A 44 16.52 -0.24 23.73
CA THR A 44 16.42 1.11 23.16
C THR A 44 17.35 1.28 21.95
N ASN A 45 18.63 0.92 22.11
CA ASN A 45 19.67 1.17 21.11
C ASN A 45 19.70 0.10 20.02
N THR A 46 19.52 -1.18 20.38
CA THR A 46 19.67 -2.32 19.47
C THR A 46 18.34 -2.78 18.88
N CYS A 47 17.25 -2.75 19.66
CA CYS A 47 15.92 -3.17 19.19
C CYS A 47 15.00 -2.02 18.73
N GLY A 48 15.42 -0.75 18.94
CA GLY A 48 14.71 0.44 18.48
C GLY A 48 13.47 0.80 19.29
N PHE A 49 13.43 0.41 20.56
CA PHE A 49 12.29 0.69 21.44
C PHE A 49 12.29 2.15 21.89
N GLY A 50 11.11 2.74 22.04
CA GLY A 50 10.98 3.96 22.83
C GLY A 50 11.28 3.67 24.31
N LEU A 51 11.91 4.61 25.02
CA LEU A 51 12.36 4.45 26.41
C LEU A 51 11.29 3.83 27.33
N LYS A 52 10.03 4.28 27.22
CA LYS A 52 8.91 3.73 28.02
C LYS A 52 8.62 2.27 27.71
N SER A 53 8.64 1.87 26.44
CA SER A 53 8.42 0.49 26.02
C SER A 53 9.59 -0.41 26.42
N ALA A 54 10.83 0.11 26.36
CA ALA A 54 12.03 -0.60 26.80
C ALA A 54 11.98 -0.89 28.31
N LEU A 55 11.59 0.11 29.13
CA LEU A 55 11.42 -0.04 30.58
C LEU A 55 10.30 -1.03 30.95
N SER A 56 9.18 -1.03 30.23
CA SER A 56 8.14 -2.03 30.47
C SER A 56 8.58 -3.44 30.06
N ALA A 57 9.31 -3.58 28.96
CA ALA A 57 9.80 -4.87 28.47
C ALA A 57 10.94 -5.44 29.33
N SER A 58 11.82 -4.60 29.88
CA SER A 58 12.94 -5.03 30.73
C SER A 58 12.48 -5.74 32.00
N ASN A 59 11.29 -5.42 32.52
CA ASN A 59 10.72 -6.10 33.69
C ASN A 59 10.45 -7.59 33.46
N TYR A 60 10.37 -8.03 32.20
CA TYR A 60 10.12 -9.42 31.83
C TYR A 60 11.37 -10.11 31.27
N LEU A 61 12.52 -9.42 31.27
CA LEU A 61 13.76 -9.85 30.64
C LEU A 61 14.92 -9.79 31.64
N LEU A 62 15.52 -10.95 31.90
CA LEU A 62 16.69 -11.08 32.74
C LEU A 62 17.82 -11.72 31.92
N PHE A 63 18.76 -10.90 31.46
CA PHE A 63 20.01 -11.35 30.85
C PHE A 63 21.14 -10.37 31.18
N LYS A 64 22.33 -10.92 31.44
CA LYS A 64 23.50 -10.17 31.92
C LYS A 64 24.38 -9.59 30.79
N GLY A 65 24.17 -10.03 29.55
CA GLY A 65 24.99 -9.64 28.39
C GLY A 65 24.27 -9.89 27.05
N PRO A 66 24.82 -9.37 25.94
CA PRO A 66 24.14 -9.36 24.64
C PRO A 66 24.15 -10.71 23.92
N GLU A 67 24.93 -11.68 24.38
CA GLU A 67 25.15 -12.97 23.70
C GLU A 67 23.85 -13.74 23.39
N LYS A 68 22.99 -13.93 24.38
CA LYS A 68 21.70 -14.63 24.21
C LYS A 68 20.74 -13.88 23.27
N PRO A 69 20.46 -12.58 23.48
CA PRO A 69 19.58 -11.85 22.58
C PRO A 69 20.17 -11.68 21.17
N ASP A 70 21.48 -11.50 21.04
CA ASP A 70 22.15 -11.41 19.73
C ASP A 70 22.11 -12.74 18.98
N ALA A 71 22.27 -13.88 19.66
CA ALA A 71 22.11 -15.19 19.06
C ALA A 71 20.70 -15.37 18.46
N VAL A 72 19.66 -14.95 19.19
CA VAL A 72 18.27 -14.99 18.70
C VAL A 72 18.06 -14.02 17.52
N ILE A 73 18.57 -12.79 17.62
CA ILE A 73 18.43 -11.79 16.57
C ILE A 73 19.17 -12.21 15.30
N ASN A 74 20.39 -12.73 15.43
CA ASN A 74 21.20 -13.22 14.31
C ASN A 74 20.57 -14.45 13.68
N PHE A 75 19.98 -15.34 14.48
CA PHE A 75 19.15 -16.44 13.98
C PHE A 75 17.97 -15.93 13.15
N PHE A 76 17.20 -14.94 13.63
CA PHE A 76 16.11 -14.36 12.84
C PHE A 76 16.59 -13.68 11.54
N LYS A 77 17.75 -13.00 11.59
CA LYS A 77 18.37 -12.42 10.38
C LYS A 77 18.76 -13.50 9.37
N ALA A 78 19.33 -14.62 9.83
CA ALA A 78 19.71 -15.75 8.97
C ALA A 78 18.50 -16.35 8.24
N TYR A 79 17.33 -16.38 8.88
CA TYR A 79 16.06 -16.81 8.27
C TYR A 79 15.35 -15.72 7.46
N GLY A 80 15.97 -14.55 7.26
CA GLY A 80 15.50 -13.51 6.35
C GLY A 80 14.52 -12.49 6.95
N LEU A 81 14.38 -12.42 8.28
CA LEU A 81 13.58 -11.37 8.91
C LEU A 81 14.31 -10.02 8.82
N SER A 82 13.59 -8.98 8.37
CA SER A 82 14.12 -7.62 8.35
C SER A 82 14.24 -7.04 9.76
N HIS A 83 15.07 -6.01 9.94
CA HIS A 83 15.19 -5.33 11.24
C HIS A 83 13.85 -4.80 11.78
N THR A 84 12.97 -4.29 10.90
CA THR A 84 11.62 -3.82 11.31
C THR A 84 10.70 -4.96 11.69
N GLN A 85 10.82 -6.13 11.06
CA GLN A 85 10.09 -7.33 11.44
C GLN A 85 10.58 -7.87 12.78
N ILE A 86 11.90 -7.97 12.99
CA ILE A 86 12.50 -8.39 14.27
C ILE A 86 12.07 -7.44 15.39
N SER A 87 12.17 -6.13 15.19
CA SER A 87 11.71 -5.14 16.16
C SER A 87 10.22 -5.32 16.51
N ARG A 88 9.36 -5.59 15.51
CA ARG A 88 7.94 -5.91 15.75
C ARG A 88 7.73 -7.20 16.56
N VAL A 89 8.50 -8.25 16.28
CA VAL A 89 8.46 -9.52 17.03
C VAL A 89 8.84 -9.27 18.49
N VAL A 90 9.98 -8.62 18.72
CA VAL A 90 10.50 -8.33 20.06
C VAL A 90 9.56 -7.38 20.80
N MET A 91 8.98 -6.37 20.14
CA MET A 91 8.03 -5.42 20.76
C MET A 91 6.76 -6.11 21.25
N ARG A 92 6.26 -7.10 20.50
CA ARG A 92 5.06 -7.87 20.90
C ARG A 92 5.38 -9.01 21.86
N ARG A 93 6.60 -9.54 21.84
CA ARG A 93 7.08 -10.65 22.69
C ARG A 93 8.56 -10.45 23.07
N PRO A 94 8.85 -9.62 24.08
CA PRO A 94 10.23 -9.37 24.51
C PRO A 94 10.96 -10.66 24.91
N ASN A 95 10.28 -11.58 25.61
CA ASN A 95 10.81 -12.86 26.11
C ASN A 95 11.37 -13.79 25.00
N VAL A 96 11.13 -13.49 23.72
CA VAL A 96 11.78 -14.21 22.63
C VAL A 96 13.31 -14.10 22.70
N LEU A 97 13.82 -12.97 23.21
CA LEU A 97 15.25 -12.69 23.33
C LEU A 97 16.00 -13.60 24.30
N VAL A 98 15.28 -14.21 25.25
CA VAL A 98 15.82 -15.16 26.22
C VAL A 98 15.49 -16.62 25.86
N SER A 99 14.81 -16.85 24.74
CA SER A 99 14.42 -18.19 24.31
C SER A 99 15.60 -18.93 23.68
N LYS A 100 15.68 -20.25 23.89
CA LYS A 100 16.70 -21.09 23.26
C LYS A 100 16.48 -21.13 21.75
N VAL A 101 17.52 -20.85 20.96
CA VAL A 101 17.47 -20.87 19.49
C VAL A 101 16.94 -22.21 18.97
N LYS A 102 17.36 -23.34 19.55
CA LYS A 102 16.86 -24.69 19.21
C LYS A 102 15.33 -24.80 19.29
N THR A 103 14.70 -24.17 20.29
CA THR A 103 13.24 -24.19 20.49
C THR A 103 12.49 -23.32 19.46
N ILE A 104 13.14 -22.29 18.94
CA ILE A 104 12.63 -21.47 17.84
C ILE A 104 12.81 -22.22 16.52
N SER A 105 13.97 -22.84 16.31
CA SER A 105 14.33 -23.60 15.09
C SER A 105 13.33 -24.69 14.78
N ARG A 106 12.97 -25.54 15.76
CA ARG A 106 11.99 -26.62 15.56
C ARG A 106 10.65 -26.13 15.01
N LYS A 107 10.20 -24.92 15.41
CA LYS A 107 8.94 -24.33 14.90
C LYS A 107 9.08 -23.81 13.47
N ILE A 108 10.23 -23.24 13.14
CA ILE A 108 10.52 -22.76 11.79
C ILE A 108 10.69 -23.95 10.83
N GLU A 109 11.45 -24.97 11.24
CA GLU A 109 11.64 -26.22 10.51
C GLU A 109 10.31 -26.91 10.24
N PHE A 110 9.39 -26.94 11.22
CA PHE A 110 8.04 -27.45 11.00
C PHE A 110 7.28 -26.68 9.92
N LEU A 111 7.30 -25.34 9.93
CA LEU A 111 6.64 -24.55 8.89
C LEU A 111 7.30 -24.76 7.52
N ALA A 112 8.64 -24.86 7.48
CA ALA A 112 9.40 -25.12 6.27
C ALA A 112 9.11 -26.52 5.70
N SER A 113 8.98 -27.55 6.54
CA SER A 113 8.61 -28.91 6.10
C SER A 113 7.18 -29.00 5.57
N LYS A 114 6.36 -27.99 5.83
CA LYS A 114 5.01 -27.81 5.27
C LYS A 114 4.96 -26.87 4.06
N GLY A 115 6.12 -26.53 3.48
CA GLY A 115 6.21 -25.74 2.25
C GLY A 115 6.23 -24.22 2.45
N ALA A 116 6.36 -23.72 3.69
CA ALA A 116 6.52 -22.28 3.92
C ALA A 116 7.89 -21.79 3.44
N SER A 117 7.92 -20.80 2.55
CA SER A 117 9.18 -20.14 2.16
C SER A 117 9.77 -19.34 3.33
N SER A 118 11.06 -18.99 3.28
CA SER A 118 11.67 -18.11 4.29
C SER A 118 10.94 -16.77 4.42
N LYS A 119 10.38 -16.26 3.32
CA LYS A 119 9.54 -15.05 3.32
C LYS A 119 8.22 -15.26 4.05
N ASP A 120 7.58 -16.41 3.88
CA ASP A 120 6.35 -16.76 4.56
C ASP A 120 6.59 -16.93 6.06
N VAL A 121 7.65 -17.65 6.45
CA VAL A 121 8.08 -17.77 7.85
C VAL A 121 8.33 -16.39 8.45
N ALA A 122 9.12 -15.54 7.79
CA ALA A 122 9.39 -14.18 8.28
C ALA A 122 8.10 -13.36 8.46
N PHE A 123 7.16 -13.46 7.51
CA PHE A 123 5.87 -12.76 7.60
C PHE A 123 4.99 -13.33 8.72
N ILE A 124 4.90 -14.65 8.85
CA ILE A 124 4.13 -15.35 9.88
C ILE A 124 4.68 -14.96 11.26
N LEU A 125 5.99 -15.04 11.48
CA LEU A 125 6.60 -14.68 12.77
C LEU A 125 6.39 -13.20 13.11
N ALA A 126 6.55 -12.29 12.14
CA ALA A 126 6.38 -10.86 12.36
C ALA A 126 4.95 -10.45 12.71
N ASN A 127 3.95 -11.15 12.15
CA ASN A 127 2.54 -10.86 12.42
C ASN A 127 1.99 -11.67 13.60
N ASN A 128 2.50 -12.89 13.82
CA ASN A 128 2.10 -13.83 14.88
C ASN A 128 3.24 -14.18 15.86
N PRO A 129 3.88 -13.21 16.53
CA PRO A 129 5.00 -13.50 17.45
C PRO A 129 4.64 -14.40 18.63
N ARG A 130 3.34 -14.60 18.91
CA ARG A 130 2.85 -15.53 19.94
C ARG A 130 3.13 -16.99 19.63
N LEU A 131 3.27 -17.37 18.35
CA LEU A 131 3.63 -18.74 17.94
C LEU A 131 4.92 -19.21 18.63
N LEU A 132 5.87 -18.29 18.81
CA LEU A 132 7.18 -18.61 19.38
C LEU A 132 7.12 -19.06 20.84
N GLY A 133 6.11 -18.58 21.58
CA GLY A 133 5.86 -18.96 22.97
C GLY A 133 4.91 -20.14 23.16
N ARG A 134 4.41 -20.76 22.08
CA ARG A 134 3.53 -21.94 22.16
C ARG A 134 4.33 -23.24 22.05
N SER A 135 3.78 -24.35 22.55
CA SER A 135 4.35 -25.69 22.32
C SER A 135 4.14 -26.08 20.85
N LEU A 136 5.18 -26.66 20.24
CA LEU A 136 5.11 -27.12 18.86
C LEU A 136 4.09 -28.27 18.75
N GLU A 137 4.22 -29.25 19.63
CA GLU A 137 3.47 -30.50 19.65
C GLU A 137 2.04 -30.32 20.13
N LYS A 138 1.83 -29.56 21.20
CA LYS A 138 0.50 -29.42 21.83
C LYS A 138 -0.38 -28.32 21.21
N GLN A 139 0.20 -27.38 20.45
CA GLN A 139 -0.54 -26.21 19.96
C GLN A 139 -0.28 -25.89 18.49
N VAL A 140 0.99 -25.75 18.07
CA VAL A 140 1.28 -25.31 16.69
C VAL A 140 0.87 -26.36 15.65
N ILE A 141 1.25 -27.63 15.84
CA ILE A 141 0.91 -28.73 14.94
C ILE A 141 -0.61 -28.96 14.89
N PRO A 142 -1.33 -29.06 16.03
CA PRO A 142 -2.78 -29.18 16.01
C PRO A 142 -3.52 -28.05 15.27
N VAL A 143 -3.13 -26.79 15.49
CA VAL A 143 -3.71 -25.63 14.79
C VAL A 143 -3.45 -25.71 13.28
N TYR A 144 -2.22 -26.08 12.90
CA TYR A 144 -1.87 -26.29 11.50
C TYR A 144 -2.72 -27.37 10.85
N ASN A 145 -2.83 -28.55 11.49
CA ASN A 145 -3.57 -29.69 10.97
C ASN A 145 -5.07 -29.35 10.80
N PHE A 146 -5.67 -28.66 11.78
CA PHE A 146 -7.04 -28.19 11.66
C PHE A 146 -7.25 -27.31 10.43
N VAL A 147 -6.39 -26.28 10.26
CA VAL A 147 -6.49 -25.36 9.13
C VAL A 147 -6.25 -26.10 7.81
N ARG A 148 -5.23 -26.95 7.74
CA ARG A 148 -4.90 -27.77 6.56
C ARG A 148 -6.05 -28.67 6.17
N ASN A 149 -6.71 -29.30 7.14
CA ASN A 149 -7.85 -30.16 6.89
C ASN A 149 -9.05 -29.36 6.36
N ALA A 150 -9.30 -28.17 6.89
CA ALA A 150 -10.40 -27.32 6.43
C ALA A 150 -10.19 -26.73 5.03
N VAL A 151 -8.94 -26.53 4.58
CA VAL A 151 -8.63 -25.94 3.24
C VAL A 151 -8.06 -26.95 2.24
N HIS A 152 -7.86 -28.19 2.66
CA HIS A 152 -7.33 -29.34 1.90
C HIS A 152 -6.00 -29.07 1.17
N SER A 153 -5.14 -28.17 1.66
CA SER A 153 -3.87 -27.84 1.02
C SER A 153 -2.89 -27.18 1.99
N ASP A 154 -1.64 -27.63 1.99
CA ASP A 154 -0.57 -27.04 2.81
C ASP A 154 -0.26 -25.59 2.38
N GLU A 155 -0.21 -25.30 1.07
CA GLU A 155 -0.03 -23.94 0.54
C GLU A 155 -1.13 -22.97 1.02
N LYS A 156 -2.38 -23.44 0.96
CA LYS A 156 -3.54 -22.69 1.46
C LYS A 156 -3.47 -22.51 2.97
N ALA A 157 -3.04 -23.53 3.72
CA ALA A 157 -2.86 -23.44 5.17
C ALA A 157 -1.79 -22.41 5.56
N ILE A 158 -0.66 -22.39 4.87
CA ILE A 158 0.37 -21.35 5.05
C ILE A 158 -0.20 -19.96 4.71
N THR A 159 -1.03 -19.84 3.68
CA THR A 159 -1.71 -18.57 3.35
C THR A 159 -2.64 -18.09 4.47
N VAL A 160 -3.38 -19.01 5.12
CA VAL A 160 -4.20 -18.69 6.29
C VAL A 160 -3.33 -18.23 7.46
N LEU A 161 -2.25 -18.95 7.79
CA LEU A 161 -1.32 -18.56 8.86
C LEU A 161 -0.68 -17.18 8.62
N ARG A 162 -0.41 -16.85 7.35
CA ARG A 162 0.12 -15.56 6.93
C ARG A 162 -0.88 -14.43 7.16
N ARG A 163 -2.17 -14.65 6.85
CA ARG A 163 -3.25 -13.64 6.96
C ARG A 163 -3.86 -13.55 8.36
N GLY A 164 -3.89 -14.64 9.11
CA GLY A 164 -4.50 -14.78 10.43
C GLY A 164 -3.56 -14.32 11.54
N GLY A 165 -3.31 -13.01 11.64
CA GLY A 165 -2.33 -12.39 12.57
C GLY A 165 -2.54 -12.62 14.08
N ASP A 166 -3.60 -13.34 14.48
CA ASP A 166 -3.89 -13.71 15.87
C ASP A 166 -4.23 -15.21 16.05
N ILE A 167 -3.92 -16.07 15.07
CA ILE A 167 -4.32 -17.49 15.09
C ILE A 167 -3.70 -18.31 16.25
N PHE A 168 -2.69 -17.76 16.96
CA PHE A 168 -2.08 -18.39 18.14
C PHE A 168 -2.37 -17.63 19.46
N ARG A 169 -3.39 -16.76 19.46
CA ARG A 169 -3.77 -15.91 20.59
C ARG A 169 -4.34 -16.69 21.77
N ASN A 170 -5.32 -17.57 21.55
CA ASN A 170 -5.98 -18.40 22.56
C ASN A 170 -5.71 -19.89 22.28
N ASP A 171 -6.25 -20.80 23.10
CA ASP A 171 -6.36 -22.21 22.71
C ASP A 171 -7.36 -22.32 21.56
N ILE A 172 -6.85 -22.10 20.36
CA ILE A 172 -7.66 -21.74 19.20
C ILE A 172 -8.24 -22.96 18.49
N ASN A 173 -7.75 -24.17 18.79
CA ASN A 173 -8.41 -25.39 18.32
C ASN A 173 -9.85 -25.45 18.82
N SER A 174 -10.10 -25.10 20.09
CA SER A 174 -11.46 -25.09 20.61
C SER A 174 -12.30 -23.99 19.96
N HIS A 175 -11.78 -22.78 19.79
CA HIS A 175 -12.55 -21.68 19.20
C HIS A 175 -12.80 -21.80 17.69
N MET A 176 -11.81 -22.21 16.89
CA MET A 176 -12.01 -22.41 15.46
C MET A 176 -12.90 -23.61 15.20
N ALA A 177 -12.72 -24.73 15.90
CA ALA A 177 -13.59 -25.88 15.75
C ALA A 177 -15.04 -25.52 16.09
N VAL A 178 -15.28 -24.81 17.20
CA VAL A 178 -16.62 -24.33 17.57
C VAL A 178 -17.16 -23.35 16.54
N SER A 179 -16.34 -22.45 16.00
CA SER A 179 -16.79 -21.48 14.98
C SER A 179 -17.13 -22.14 13.65
N THR A 180 -16.32 -23.12 13.20
CA THR A 180 -16.60 -23.87 11.97
C THR A 180 -17.79 -24.79 12.13
N HIS A 181 -17.94 -25.42 13.31
CA HIS A 181 -19.11 -26.23 13.64
C HIS A 181 -20.37 -25.37 13.63
N LEU A 182 -20.34 -24.23 14.34
CA LEU A 182 -21.45 -23.28 14.36
C LEU A 182 -21.82 -22.83 12.94
N LEU A 183 -20.84 -22.51 12.09
CA LEU A 183 -21.11 -22.14 10.70
C LEU A 183 -21.79 -23.28 9.93
N GLY A 184 -21.33 -24.52 10.10
CA GLY A 184 -21.91 -25.71 9.49
C GLY A 184 -23.34 -25.99 9.95
N GLU A 185 -23.59 -25.95 11.27
CA GLU A 185 -24.94 -26.08 11.87
C GLU A 185 -25.92 -25.03 11.34
N ASN A 186 -25.41 -23.85 11.01
CA ASN A 186 -26.19 -22.75 10.44
C ASN A 186 -26.28 -22.80 8.90
N GLY A 187 -25.96 -23.94 8.28
CA GLY A 187 -26.16 -24.19 6.86
C GLY A 187 -25.08 -23.62 5.94
N VAL A 188 -23.93 -23.18 6.48
CA VAL A 188 -22.81 -22.68 5.66
C VAL A 188 -22.00 -23.87 5.13
N PRO A 189 -21.86 -24.05 3.79
CA PRO A 189 -21.12 -25.17 3.23
C PRO A 189 -19.63 -25.14 3.59
N GLU A 190 -19.00 -26.31 3.73
CA GLU A 190 -17.57 -26.43 4.05
C GLU A 190 -16.67 -25.61 3.11
N SER A 191 -16.99 -25.58 1.81
CA SER A 191 -16.26 -24.78 0.82
C SER A 191 -16.32 -23.26 1.10
N ARG A 192 -17.39 -22.77 1.71
CA ARG A 192 -17.56 -21.36 2.13
C ARG A 192 -16.85 -21.08 3.45
N ILE A 193 -16.82 -22.05 4.36
CA ILE A 193 -16.02 -21.99 5.59
C ILE A 193 -14.53 -21.93 5.24
N ALA A 194 -14.06 -22.78 4.31
CA ALA A 194 -12.71 -22.75 3.77
C ALA A 194 -12.39 -21.39 3.12
N TRP A 195 -13.34 -20.82 2.38
CA TRP A 195 -13.20 -19.48 1.80
C TRP A 195 -13.05 -18.39 2.87
N LEU A 196 -13.82 -18.46 3.97
CA LEU A 196 -13.71 -17.54 5.11
C LEU A 196 -12.35 -17.65 5.79
N LEU A 197 -11.84 -18.86 6.02
CA LEU A 197 -10.50 -19.08 6.57
C LEU A 197 -9.42 -18.43 5.69
N LEU A 198 -9.54 -18.55 4.37
CA LEU A 198 -8.57 -17.99 3.42
C LEU A 198 -8.64 -16.46 3.28
N ASN A 199 -9.84 -15.88 3.27
CA ASN A 199 -10.05 -14.47 2.88
C ASN A 199 -10.44 -13.55 4.02
N ALA A 200 -10.92 -14.11 5.13
CA ALA A 200 -11.38 -13.37 6.30
C ALA A 200 -11.16 -14.18 7.60
N PRO A 201 -9.95 -14.70 7.89
CA PRO A 201 -9.72 -15.61 9.02
C PRO A 201 -10.17 -15.01 10.36
N LYS A 202 -10.14 -13.69 10.51
CA LYS A 202 -10.63 -12.99 11.71
C LYS A 202 -12.08 -13.31 12.09
N VAL A 203 -12.95 -13.59 11.11
CA VAL A 203 -14.36 -13.94 11.34
C VAL A 203 -14.45 -15.26 12.11
N VAL A 204 -13.71 -16.27 11.66
CA VAL A 204 -13.69 -17.61 12.27
C VAL A 204 -12.87 -17.63 13.57
N LEU A 205 -11.89 -16.73 13.71
CA LEU A 205 -11.04 -16.66 14.90
C LEU A 205 -11.69 -15.95 16.10
N PHE A 206 -12.82 -15.26 15.91
CA PHE A 206 -13.44 -14.45 16.95
C PHE A 206 -14.91 -14.86 17.19
N LEU A 207 -15.09 -15.92 17.97
CA LEU A 207 -16.41 -16.50 18.28
C LEU A 207 -17.39 -15.49 18.92
N GLY A 208 -16.88 -14.52 19.69
CA GLY A 208 -17.72 -13.59 20.46
C GLY A 208 -18.71 -12.78 19.61
N ARG A 209 -18.28 -12.26 18.45
CA ARG A 209 -19.15 -11.51 17.52
C ARG A 209 -19.79 -12.40 16.46
N LEU A 210 -19.32 -13.64 16.30
CA LEU A 210 -19.75 -14.53 15.22
C LEU A 210 -21.22 -14.94 15.37
N LYS A 211 -21.66 -15.29 16.59
CA LYS A 211 -23.04 -15.70 16.85
C LYS A 211 -24.03 -14.58 16.53
N GLU A 212 -23.80 -13.40 17.09
CA GLU A 212 -24.62 -12.21 16.84
C GLU A 212 -24.62 -11.85 15.35
N ALA A 213 -23.46 -11.85 14.69
CA ALA A 213 -23.37 -11.53 13.27
C ALA A 213 -24.05 -12.59 12.38
N LEU A 214 -24.11 -13.86 12.80
CA LEU A 214 -24.84 -14.90 12.07
C LEU A 214 -26.34 -14.64 12.09
N GLU A 215 -26.90 -14.33 13.26
CA GLU A 215 -28.31 -14.00 13.38
C GLU A 215 -28.65 -12.70 12.65
N GLU A 216 -27.85 -11.64 12.83
CA GLU A 216 -28.04 -10.36 12.11
C GLU A 216 -28.06 -10.56 10.57
N VAL A 217 -27.17 -11.40 10.03
CA VAL A 217 -27.10 -11.65 8.58
C VAL A 217 -28.27 -12.51 8.08
N LYS A 218 -28.77 -13.45 8.90
CA LYS A 218 -29.96 -14.24 8.57
C LYS A 218 -31.23 -13.40 8.63
N GLU A 219 -31.38 -12.56 9.65
CA GLU A 219 -32.50 -11.60 9.79
C GLU A 219 -32.54 -10.64 8.59
N MET A 220 -31.37 -10.23 8.09
CA MET A 220 -31.29 -9.45 6.85
C MET A 220 -31.68 -10.26 5.60
N GLY A 221 -31.93 -11.57 5.69
CA GLY A 221 -32.41 -12.42 4.59
C GLY A 221 -31.32 -12.94 3.66
N PHE A 222 -30.09 -13.12 4.15
CA PHE A 222 -29.05 -13.80 3.37
C PHE A 222 -29.14 -15.32 3.58
N GLU A 223 -29.04 -16.07 2.48
CA GLU A 223 -29.02 -17.54 2.50
C GLU A 223 -27.61 -18.09 2.81
N PRO A 224 -27.43 -18.91 3.86
CA PRO A 224 -26.13 -19.46 4.27
C PRO A 224 -25.33 -20.21 3.20
N SER A 225 -26.00 -20.79 2.19
CA SER A 225 -25.38 -21.51 1.07
C SER A 225 -24.67 -20.60 0.06
N LYS A 226 -25.09 -19.32 -0.04
CA LYS A 226 -24.60 -18.38 -1.06
C LYS A 226 -23.32 -17.68 -0.63
N ILE A 227 -22.47 -17.34 -1.61
CA ILE A 227 -21.23 -16.58 -1.34
C ILE A 227 -21.51 -15.18 -0.75
N THR A 228 -22.66 -14.59 -1.07
CA THR A 228 -23.09 -13.30 -0.53
C THR A 228 -23.26 -13.34 0.99
N PHE A 229 -23.67 -14.47 1.57
CA PHE A 229 -23.77 -14.65 3.02
C PHE A 229 -22.42 -14.50 3.70
N VAL A 230 -21.37 -15.19 3.23
CA VAL A 230 -20.04 -15.07 3.85
C VAL A 230 -19.39 -13.70 3.62
N LEU A 231 -19.77 -12.99 2.55
CA LEU A 231 -19.38 -11.59 2.33
C LEU A 231 -20.10 -10.64 3.30
N ALA A 232 -21.39 -10.85 3.55
CA ALA A 232 -22.18 -10.10 4.53
C ALA A 232 -21.71 -10.36 5.95
N LEU A 233 -21.49 -11.63 6.30
CA LEU A 233 -20.94 -12.04 7.59
C LEU A 233 -19.59 -11.38 7.85
N LYS A 234 -18.72 -11.33 6.85
CA LYS A 234 -17.45 -10.59 6.94
C LYS A 234 -17.68 -9.10 7.21
N ALA A 235 -18.62 -8.47 6.52
CA ALA A 235 -18.91 -7.06 6.68
C ALA A 235 -19.44 -6.76 8.09
N VAL A 236 -20.46 -7.49 8.54
CA VAL A 236 -21.08 -7.31 9.87
C VAL A 236 -20.07 -7.61 10.99
N SER A 237 -19.31 -8.70 10.88
CA SER A 237 -18.34 -9.12 11.92
C SER A 237 -17.20 -8.12 12.14
N TYR A 238 -16.93 -7.24 11.18
CA TYR A 238 -15.83 -6.26 11.27
C TYR A 238 -16.25 -4.95 11.96
N HIS A 239 -17.55 -4.79 12.24
CA HIS A 239 -18.11 -3.59 12.82
C HIS A 239 -18.78 -3.89 14.18
N SER A 240 -18.58 -3.00 15.13
CA SER A 240 -19.49 -2.92 16.28
C SER A 240 -20.83 -2.37 15.82
N LYS A 241 -21.90 -2.65 16.56
CA LYS A 241 -23.24 -2.12 16.29
C LYS A 241 -23.25 -0.59 16.09
N SER A 242 -22.59 0.14 16.97
CA SER A 242 -22.43 1.61 16.85
C SER A 242 -21.61 2.08 15.64
N SER A 243 -20.67 1.27 15.16
CA SER A 243 -19.87 1.58 13.96
C SER A 243 -20.67 1.30 12.68
N TRP A 244 -21.51 0.28 12.74
CA TRP A 244 -22.46 -0.07 11.69
C TRP A 244 -23.52 1.03 11.55
N GLU A 245 -24.23 1.36 12.62
CA GLU A 245 -25.27 2.40 12.66
C GLU A 245 -24.75 3.73 12.13
N ARG A 246 -23.57 4.19 12.57
CA ARG A 246 -22.95 5.42 12.06
C ARG A 246 -22.74 5.42 10.54
N LYS A 247 -22.41 4.25 9.96
CA LYS A 247 -22.26 4.13 8.51
C LYS A 247 -23.61 4.09 7.81
N VAL A 248 -24.62 3.46 8.39
CA VAL A 248 -26.00 3.50 7.87
C VAL A 248 -26.52 4.94 7.88
N ASP A 249 -26.36 5.65 9.00
CA ASP A 249 -26.72 7.07 9.14
C ASP A 249 -25.98 7.96 8.14
N MET A 250 -24.75 7.61 7.77
CA MET A 250 -24.05 8.28 6.69
C MET A 250 -24.79 8.09 5.36
N TYR A 251 -25.21 6.88 4.98
CA TYR A 251 -26.02 6.68 3.77
C TYR A 251 -27.33 7.48 3.84
N LYS A 252 -28.03 7.44 4.99
CA LYS A 252 -29.24 8.24 5.22
C LYS A 252 -29.01 9.74 5.05
N SER A 253 -27.87 10.26 5.50
CA SER A 253 -27.51 11.66 5.30
C SER A 253 -27.31 12.07 3.83
N PHE A 254 -27.23 11.11 2.91
CA PHE A 254 -27.24 11.32 1.45
C PHE A 254 -28.60 10.98 0.82
N GLY A 255 -29.67 10.92 1.60
CA GLY A 255 -31.04 10.74 1.13
C GLY A 255 -31.48 9.29 0.91
N TRP A 256 -30.73 8.31 1.42
CA TRP A 256 -31.10 6.89 1.30
C TRP A 256 -32.10 6.49 2.38
N SER A 257 -33.10 5.69 2.02
CA SER A 257 -33.94 5.01 3.01
C SER A 257 -33.23 3.80 3.64
N GLU A 258 -33.75 3.27 4.76
CA GLU A 258 -33.22 2.04 5.37
C GLU A 258 -33.38 0.85 4.41
N GLU A 259 -34.53 0.77 3.73
CA GLU A 259 -34.88 -0.28 2.77
C GLU A 259 -33.93 -0.24 1.56
N GLU A 260 -33.69 0.96 1.01
CA GLU A 260 -32.74 1.17 -0.09
C GLU A 260 -31.31 0.75 0.30
N PHE A 261 -30.88 1.10 1.52
CA PHE A 261 -29.59 0.65 2.05
C PHE A 261 -29.53 -0.88 2.14
N LEU A 262 -30.58 -1.53 2.65
CA LEU A 262 -30.62 -2.99 2.77
C LEU A 262 -30.57 -3.67 1.39
N VAL A 263 -31.26 -3.15 0.38
CA VAL A 263 -31.18 -3.64 -1.00
C VAL A 263 -29.75 -3.53 -1.52
N MET A 264 -29.07 -2.40 -1.29
CA MET A 264 -27.67 -2.21 -1.69
C MET A 264 -26.72 -3.17 -0.97
N PHE A 265 -26.90 -3.33 0.34
CA PHE A 265 -26.09 -4.24 1.14
C PHE A 265 -26.26 -5.68 0.68
N LYS A 266 -27.48 -6.12 0.34
CA LYS A 266 -27.74 -7.44 -0.26
C LYS A 266 -27.00 -7.65 -1.58
N ARG A 267 -27.00 -6.64 -2.46
CA ARG A 267 -26.32 -6.72 -3.77
C ARG A 267 -24.80 -6.65 -3.66
N HIS A 268 -24.26 -5.90 -2.70
CA HIS A 268 -22.81 -5.72 -2.54
C HIS A 268 -22.40 -5.52 -1.08
N PRO A 269 -22.33 -6.60 -0.26
CA PRO A 269 -22.07 -6.47 1.17
C PRO A 269 -20.73 -5.81 1.51
N LEU A 270 -19.76 -5.87 0.59
CA LEU A 270 -18.45 -5.26 0.78
C LEU A 270 -18.47 -3.73 0.84
N CYS A 271 -19.58 -3.06 0.46
CA CYS A 271 -19.75 -1.62 0.62
C CYS A 271 -19.45 -1.16 2.06
N MET A 272 -19.81 -1.97 3.05
CA MET A 272 -19.61 -1.67 4.47
C MET A 272 -18.18 -1.90 4.93
N THR A 273 -17.33 -2.58 4.15
CA THR A 273 -15.92 -2.80 4.49
C THR A 273 -15.01 -1.62 4.13
N TYR A 274 -15.47 -0.68 3.31
CA TYR A 274 -14.71 0.49 2.91
C TYR A 274 -14.66 1.54 4.03
N SER A 275 -13.60 2.36 4.04
CA SER A 275 -13.47 3.46 5.00
C SER A 275 -14.57 4.51 4.80
N GLU A 276 -15.09 5.05 5.89
CA GLU A 276 -16.14 6.08 5.86
C GLU A 276 -15.74 7.30 5.01
N ALA A 277 -14.50 7.78 5.11
CA ALA A 277 -14.00 8.90 4.32
C ALA A 277 -14.10 8.66 2.80
N LYS A 278 -13.78 7.44 2.35
CA LYS A 278 -13.92 7.04 0.94
C LYS A 278 -15.38 7.03 0.50
N LEU A 279 -16.27 6.44 1.31
CA LEU A 279 -17.69 6.35 0.98
C LEU A 279 -18.33 7.74 0.93
N ARG A 280 -18.05 8.61 1.89
CA ARG A 280 -18.52 10.00 1.89
C ARG A 280 -18.08 10.76 0.63
N GLY A 281 -16.80 10.64 0.25
CA GLY A 281 -16.31 11.29 -0.98
C GLY A 281 -17.01 10.80 -2.24
N LEU A 282 -17.28 9.50 -2.34
CA LEU A 282 -18.00 8.91 -3.47
C LEU A 282 -19.48 9.32 -3.48
N LEU A 283 -20.17 9.28 -2.34
CA LEU A 283 -21.59 9.64 -2.25
C LEU A 283 -21.81 11.14 -2.44
N ASP A 284 -20.96 12.02 -1.88
CA ASP A 284 -21.01 13.46 -2.14
C ASP A 284 -20.85 13.74 -3.64
N PHE A 285 -19.96 13.01 -4.31
CA PHE A 285 -19.79 13.13 -5.75
C PHE A 285 -21.00 12.60 -6.55
N TYR A 286 -21.51 11.40 -6.25
CA TYR A 286 -22.63 10.84 -7.01
C TYR A 286 -23.96 11.56 -6.74
N VAL A 287 -24.28 11.83 -5.48
CA VAL A 287 -25.57 12.42 -5.09
C VAL A 287 -25.54 13.93 -5.28
N ASN A 288 -24.59 14.65 -4.67
CA ASN A 288 -24.63 16.11 -4.64
C ASN A 288 -24.05 16.74 -5.92
N LYS A 289 -23.00 16.16 -6.52
CA LYS A 289 -22.40 16.73 -7.75
C LYS A 289 -23.10 16.26 -9.02
N LEU A 290 -23.46 14.98 -9.12
CA LEU A 290 -24.08 14.41 -10.32
C LEU A 290 -25.60 14.29 -10.25
N GLY A 291 -26.20 14.52 -9.09
CA GLY A 291 -27.65 14.44 -8.92
C GLY A 291 -28.20 13.01 -9.00
N TRP A 292 -27.37 11.98 -8.82
CA TRP A 292 -27.85 10.60 -8.87
C TRP A 292 -28.57 10.22 -7.59
N GLY A 293 -29.83 9.82 -7.73
CA GLY A 293 -30.61 9.29 -6.61
C GLY A 293 -30.09 7.94 -6.09
N PRO A 294 -30.43 7.57 -4.84
CA PRO A 294 -30.04 6.30 -4.23
C PRO A 294 -30.37 5.08 -5.10
N SER A 295 -31.61 4.98 -5.58
CA SER A 295 -32.09 3.91 -6.47
C SER A 295 -31.21 3.69 -7.72
N TYR A 296 -30.73 4.77 -8.33
CA TYR A 296 -29.85 4.70 -9.49
C TYR A 296 -28.47 4.15 -9.11
N ILE A 297 -27.90 4.58 -7.99
CA ILE A 297 -26.61 4.09 -7.49
C ILE A 297 -26.70 2.60 -7.11
N ILE A 298 -27.83 2.16 -6.54
CA ILE A 298 -28.10 0.77 -6.16
C ILE A 298 -28.05 -0.17 -7.36
N SER A 299 -28.44 0.30 -8.55
CA SER A 299 -28.33 -0.48 -9.78
C SER A 299 -26.87 -0.73 -10.22
N TYR A 300 -25.90 0.03 -9.67
CA TYR A 300 -24.47 -0.05 -9.96
C TYR A 300 -23.60 -0.10 -8.69
N PRO A 301 -23.76 -1.10 -7.81
CA PRO A 301 -23.19 -1.07 -6.47
C PRO A 301 -21.65 -1.15 -6.45
N HIS A 302 -21.03 -1.65 -7.53
CA HIS A 302 -19.58 -1.71 -7.70
C HIS A 302 -18.91 -0.32 -7.75
N LEU A 303 -19.65 0.75 -8.04
CA LEU A 303 -19.13 2.12 -8.05
C LEU A 303 -18.53 2.53 -6.70
N LEU A 304 -19.09 2.03 -5.59
CA LEU A 304 -18.58 2.31 -4.24
C LEU A 304 -17.21 1.65 -3.99
N GLY A 305 -16.88 0.60 -4.76
CA GLY A 305 -15.60 -0.09 -4.71
C GLY A 305 -14.47 0.62 -5.45
N MET A 306 -14.79 1.49 -6.42
CA MET A 306 -13.81 2.15 -7.30
C MET A 306 -12.88 3.11 -6.54
N SER A 307 -11.72 3.44 -7.13
CA SER A 307 -10.86 4.49 -6.58
C SER A 307 -11.44 5.87 -6.90
N PHE A 308 -11.74 6.64 -5.86
CA PHE A 308 -12.31 7.96 -6.00
C PHE A 308 -11.37 8.89 -6.78
N GLU A 309 -10.13 9.02 -6.31
CA GLU A 309 -9.16 9.98 -6.85
C GLU A 309 -8.59 9.54 -8.19
N LYS A 310 -8.23 8.26 -8.33
CA LYS A 310 -7.50 7.78 -9.51
C LYS A 310 -8.40 7.43 -10.69
N ARG A 311 -9.69 7.22 -10.44
CA ARG A 311 -10.62 6.74 -11.47
C ARG A 311 -11.84 7.64 -11.60
N ILE A 312 -12.59 7.88 -10.54
CA ILE A 312 -13.84 8.65 -10.62
C ILE A 312 -13.54 10.11 -11.03
N ILE A 313 -12.71 10.82 -10.27
CA ILE A 313 -12.40 12.23 -10.55
C ILE A 313 -11.68 12.43 -11.88
N VAL A 314 -10.74 11.54 -12.22
CA VAL A 314 -10.00 11.62 -13.50
C VAL A 314 -10.94 11.50 -14.67
N ARG A 315 -11.88 10.54 -14.63
CA ARG A 315 -12.81 10.32 -15.73
C ARG A 315 -13.87 11.41 -15.82
N ASP A 316 -14.40 11.86 -14.69
CA ASP A 316 -15.32 13.00 -14.65
C ASP A 316 -14.69 14.22 -15.31
N SER A 317 -13.44 14.54 -14.98
CA SER A 317 -12.73 15.69 -15.56
C SER A 317 -12.64 15.62 -17.09
N VAL A 318 -12.40 14.42 -17.65
CA VAL A 318 -12.39 14.20 -19.10
C VAL A 318 -13.78 14.39 -19.69
N ILE A 319 -14.80 13.84 -19.06
CA ILE A 319 -16.17 13.90 -19.59
C ILE A 319 -16.71 15.33 -19.53
N GLN A 320 -16.46 16.06 -18.44
CA GLN A 320 -16.80 17.48 -18.32
C GLN A 320 -16.11 18.33 -19.37
N PHE A 321 -14.83 18.04 -19.68
CA PHE A 321 -14.12 18.71 -20.76
C PHE A 321 -14.75 18.42 -22.14
N LEU A 322 -15.17 17.19 -22.39
CA LEU A 322 -15.82 16.84 -23.65
C LEU A 322 -17.22 17.47 -23.77
N LEU A 323 -17.97 17.54 -22.67
CA LEU A 323 -19.25 18.25 -22.58
C LEU A 323 -19.09 19.74 -22.85
N SER A 324 -18.08 20.39 -22.25
CA SER A 324 -17.85 21.84 -22.45
C SER A 324 -17.40 22.19 -23.86
N LYS A 325 -16.90 21.21 -24.62
CA LYS A 325 -16.57 21.35 -26.04
C LYS A 325 -17.70 20.92 -26.98
N GLY A 326 -18.86 20.53 -26.46
CA GLY A 326 -19.99 20.06 -27.27
C GLY A 326 -19.73 18.75 -28.02
N LEU A 327 -18.69 18.00 -27.64
CA LEU A 327 -18.27 16.77 -28.33
C LEU A 327 -19.09 15.54 -27.90
N ILE A 328 -19.79 15.63 -26.78
CA ILE A 328 -20.69 14.60 -26.28
C ILE A 328 -21.94 15.28 -25.72
N GLU A 329 -23.08 14.60 -25.83
CA GLU A 329 -24.35 15.09 -25.29
C GLU A 329 -24.41 14.90 -23.77
N LYS A 330 -25.15 15.77 -23.08
CA LYS A 330 -25.38 15.67 -21.63
C LYS A 330 -25.95 14.31 -21.20
N GLY A 331 -26.76 13.67 -22.05
CA GLY A 331 -27.32 12.33 -21.83
C GLY A 331 -26.29 11.18 -21.85
N ALA A 332 -25.07 11.41 -22.37
CA ALA A 332 -24.04 10.38 -22.46
C ALA A 332 -23.29 10.11 -21.13
N TYR A 333 -23.56 10.88 -20.07
CA TYR A 333 -22.92 10.78 -18.76
C TYR A 333 -23.48 9.59 -17.94
N SER A 334 -23.09 8.36 -18.31
CA SER A 334 -23.56 7.12 -17.67
C SER A 334 -22.60 6.58 -16.59
N PRO A 335 -23.10 5.93 -15.52
CA PRO A 335 -22.29 5.15 -14.58
C PRO A 335 -21.29 4.17 -15.21
N ARG A 336 -21.65 3.62 -16.39
CA ARG A 336 -20.80 2.69 -17.14
C ARG A 336 -19.43 3.30 -17.46
N VAL A 337 -19.35 4.61 -17.64
CA VAL A 337 -18.11 5.34 -17.93
C VAL A 337 -17.05 5.12 -16.84
N PHE A 338 -17.47 5.06 -15.58
CA PHE A 338 -16.56 4.80 -14.45
C PHE A 338 -16.14 3.33 -14.34
N MET A 339 -16.99 2.43 -14.86
CA MET A 339 -16.76 0.98 -14.81
C MET A 339 -15.89 0.46 -15.95
N LEU A 340 -15.76 1.20 -17.07
CA LEU A 340 -14.90 0.81 -18.19
C LEU A 340 -13.46 0.49 -17.75
N THR A 341 -12.78 -0.42 -18.45
CA THR A 341 -11.33 -0.57 -18.30
C THR A 341 -10.61 0.74 -18.69
N GLU A 342 -9.37 0.96 -18.24
CA GLU A 342 -8.60 2.15 -18.66
C GLU A 342 -8.53 2.25 -20.20
N GLU A 343 -8.33 1.12 -20.87
CA GLU A 343 -8.22 1.08 -22.33
C GLU A 343 -9.55 1.40 -23.00
N ASN A 344 -10.66 0.79 -22.57
CA ASN A 344 -11.97 1.05 -23.18
C ASN A 344 -12.43 2.49 -22.95
N PHE A 345 -12.13 3.06 -21.77
CA PHE A 345 -12.39 4.47 -21.50
C PHE A 345 -11.61 5.37 -22.45
N LEU A 346 -10.31 5.13 -22.63
CA LEU A 346 -9.50 5.91 -23.56
C LEU A 346 -10.01 5.73 -24.99
N ASN A 347 -10.11 4.50 -25.49
CA ASN A 347 -10.53 4.22 -26.87
C ASN A 347 -11.89 4.86 -27.22
N LYS A 348 -12.87 4.81 -26.30
CA LYS A 348 -14.20 5.38 -26.51
C LYS A 348 -14.14 6.90 -26.66
N TYR A 349 -13.40 7.58 -25.80
CA TYR A 349 -13.41 9.05 -25.75
C TYR A 349 -12.28 9.70 -26.55
N THR A 350 -11.24 8.96 -26.96
CA THR A 350 -10.18 9.45 -27.86
C THR A 350 -10.54 9.42 -29.35
N ARG A 351 -11.63 8.74 -29.73
CA ARG A 351 -12.11 8.67 -31.13
C ARG A 351 -13.02 9.84 -31.52
N ILE A 352 -13.56 10.58 -30.55
CA ILE A 352 -14.60 11.60 -30.77
C ILE A 352 -14.01 12.96 -31.21
N SER A 353 -12.70 13.18 -31.09
CA SER A 353 -12.05 14.40 -31.62
C SER A 353 -10.57 14.16 -31.97
N PRO A 354 -10.07 14.57 -33.15
CA PRO A 354 -8.64 14.51 -33.49
C PRO A 354 -7.77 15.49 -32.69
N THR A 355 -8.37 16.49 -32.03
CA THR A 355 -7.69 17.51 -31.21
C THR A 355 -7.20 16.96 -29.83
N ILE A 356 -7.33 15.65 -29.63
CA ILE A 356 -7.14 14.89 -28.38
C ILE A 356 -5.67 14.67 -27.96
N SER A 357 -4.70 15.16 -28.73
CA SER A 357 -3.33 15.34 -28.24
C SER A 357 -3.30 16.18 -26.96
N GLN A 358 -4.21 17.16 -26.84
CA GLN A 358 -4.42 17.93 -25.63
C GLN A 358 -5.05 17.10 -24.50
N THR A 359 -5.94 16.14 -24.78
CA THR A 359 -6.57 15.29 -23.75
C THR A 359 -5.63 14.21 -23.21
N ARG A 360 -4.71 13.67 -24.02
CA ARG A 360 -3.62 12.79 -23.52
C ARG A 360 -2.64 13.57 -22.65
N HIS A 361 -2.30 14.80 -23.07
CA HIS A 361 -1.49 15.72 -22.28
C HIS A 361 -2.22 16.17 -21.00
N PHE A 362 -3.52 16.43 -21.05
CA PHE A 362 -4.40 16.77 -19.94
C PHE A 362 -4.62 15.59 -19.00
N LEU A 363 -4.77 14.36 -19.50
CA LEU A 363 -4.82 13.13 -18.70
C LEU A 363 -3.47 12.83 -18.06
N LEU A 364 -2.36 13.07 -18.74
CA LEU A 364 -1.02 12.99 -18.17
C LEU A 364 -0.76 14.12 -17.17
N GLN A 365 -1.31 15.31 -17.38
CA GLN A 365 -1.26 16.43 -16.43
C GLN A 365 -2.17 16.21 -15.24
N ILE A 366 -3.37 15.63 -15.39
CA ILE A 366 -4.27 15.25 -14.31
C ILE A 366 -3.71 14.05 -13.57
N ARG A 367 -3.14 13.06 -14.27
CA ARG A 367 -2.47 11.90 -13.64
C ARG A 367 -1.20 12.34 -12.93
N ARG A 368 -0.41 13.27 -13.49
CA ARG A 368 0.71 13.94 -12.81
C ARG A 368 0.23 14.78 -11.65
N ARG A 369 -0.83 15.58 -11.77
CA ARG A 369 -1.43 16.36 -10.68
C ARG A 369 -2.00 15.43 -9.58
N THR A 370 -2.70 14.35 -9.89
CA THR A 370 -3.23 13.39 -8.90
C THR A 370 -2.18 12.43 -8.32
N THR A 371 -1.05 12.19 -9.00
CA THR A 371 0.10 11.45 -8.44
C THR A 371 1.18 12.35 -7.83
N GLN A 372 1.18 13.66 -8.11
CA GLN A 372 2.07 14.67 -7.53
C GLN A 372 1.37 15.56 -6.48
N CYS A 373 0.04 15.50 -6.32
CA CYS A 373 -0.68 16.10 -5.19
C CYS A 373 -0.40 15.24 -3.94
N THR A 374 0.59 15.53 -3.09
CA THR A 374 0.63 16.61 -2.08
C THR A 374 0.07 17.95 -2.53
N PRO A 375 -0.87 18.55 -1.78
CA PRO A 375 -1.72 19.65 -2.22
C PRO A 375 -0.89 20.88 -2.57
N GLU A 376 -0.51 21.02 -3.82
CA GLU A 376 0.11 22.20 -4.39
C GLU A 376 -0.12 22.15 -5.91
N ASN A 377 -1.01 23.04 -6.35
CA ASN A 377 -1.19 23.53 -7.72
C ASN A 377 -1.86 22.62 -8.77
N SER A 378 -3.17 22.43 -8.59
CA SER A 378 -4.14 22.68 -9.66
C SER A 378 -5.00 23.85 -9.21
N SER A 379 -5.07 24.91 -10.02
CA SER A 379 -5.87 26.14 -9.85
C SER A 379 -7.15 25.93 -9.04
N LYS A 380 -7.05 26.05 -7.71
CA LYS A 380 -8.03 26.80 -6.95
C LYS A 380 -7.68 28.24 -7.28
N GLU A 381 -8.47 28.91 -8.12
CA GLU A 381 -8.82 30.26 -7.72
C GLU A 381 -9.16 30.15 -6.23
N SER A 382 -8.41 30.88 -5.41
CA SER A 382 -8.46 30.84 -3.97
C SER A 382 -9.90 30.63 -3.52
N SER A 383 -10.23 29.42 -3.04
CA SER A 383 -11.46 29.21 -2.29
C SER A 383 -11.50 30.36 -1.30
N PHE A 384 -12.59 31.13 -1.30
CA PHE A 384 -12.76 32.29 -0.44
C PHE A 384 -12.33 31.99 1.02
N VAL A 385 -12.56 30.75 1.46
CA VAL A 385 -12.11 30.21 2.76
C VAL A 385 -10.59 30.22 2.94
N VAL A 386 -9.81 29.85 1.91
CA VAL A 386 -8.34 29.88 1.95
C VAL A 386 -7.84 31.31 2.03
N SER A 387 -8.34 32.22 1.18
CA SER A 387 -7.94 33.63 1.23
C SER A 387 -8.34 34.30 2.53
N TYR A 388 -9.53 34.01 3.05
CA TYR A 388 -10.00 34.51 4.34
C TYR A 388 -9.14 33.99 5.51
N LEU A 389 -8.79 32.70 5.54
CA LEU A 389 -7.92 32.14 6.58
C LEU A 389 -6.48 32.66 6.51
N THR A 390 -5.95 32.95 5.32
CA THR A 390 -4.59 33.50 5.17
C THR A 390 -4.56 34.99 5.49
N ASN A 391 -5.48 35.76 4.90
CA ASN A 391 -5.42 37.23 4.90
C ASN A 391 -6.09 37.82 6.14
N THR A 392 -7.24 37.26 6.56
CA THR A 392 -8.02 37.78 7.70
C THR A 392 -7.65 37.10 9.01
N CYS A 393 -7.41 35.78 8.99
CA CYS A 393 -7.02 35.04 10.21
C CYS A 393 -5.51 34.85 10.40
N GLY A 394 -4.67 35.24 9.44
CA GLY A 394 -3.21 35.21 9.56
C GLY A 394 -2.58 33.81 9.58
N PHE A 395 -3.25 32.78 9.04
CA PHE A 395 -2.69 31.44 9.00
C PHE A 395 -1.81 31.20 7.77
N GLY A 396 -0.74 30.41 7.94
CA GLY A 396 0.10 30.02 6.80
C GLY A 396 -0.65 29.20 5.74
N LEU A 397 -0.27 29.38 4.47
CA LEU A 397 -0.96 28.80 3.29
C LEU A 397 -1.19 27.29 3.41
N LYS A 398 -0.22 26.54 3.93
CA LYS A 398 -0.33 25.09 4.16
C LYS A 398 -1.44 24.73 5.15
N TYR A 399 -1.61 25.52 6.21
CA TYR A 399 -2.67 25.34 7.19
C TYR A 399 -4.03 25.73 6.60
N ALA A 400 -4.12 26.88 5.94
CA ALA A 400 -5.34 27.35 5.30
C ALA A 400 -5.87 26.37 4.24
N LEU A 401 -4.98 25.81 3.43
CA LEU A 401 -5.31 24.76 2.47
C LEU A 401 -5.84 23.50 3.16
N SER A 402 -5.20 23.07 4.25
CA SER A 402 -5.65 21.90 5.03
C SER A 402 -7.01 22.15 5.68
N ALA A 403 -7.25 23.33 6.24
CA ALA A 403 -8.49 23.71 6.91
C ALA A 403 -9.65 23.90 5.92
N SER A 404 -9.36 24.41 4.72
CA SER A 404 -10.36 24.57 3.65
C SER A 404 -10.99 23.25 3.19
N ASN A 405 -10.36 22.09 3.46
CA ASN A 405 -10.91 20.80 3.08
C ASN A 405 -12.16 20.42 3.89
N TYR A 406 -12.41 21.06 5.03
CA TYR A 406 -13.54 20.76 5.93
C TYR A 406 -14.32 22.00 6.38
N LEU A 407 -14.06 23.16 5.77
CA LEU A 407 -14.80 24.41 5.96
C LEU A 407 -15.52 24.80 4.67
N ARG A 408 -16.81 25.12 4.76
CA ARG A 408 -17.62 25.56 3.61
C ARG A 408 -18.42 26.81 4.01
N PHE A 409 -17.99 27.98 3.54
CA PHE A 409 -18.76 29.23 3.58
C PHE A 409 -18.49 30.04 2.30
N LYS A 410 -19.51 30.78 1.83
CA LYS A 410 -19.50 31.48 0.53
C LYS A 410 -19.00 32.94 0.61
N GLY A 411 -18.99 33.55 1.81
CA GLY A 411 -18.60 34.95 2.04
C GLY A 411 -18.19 35.21 3.50
N PRO A 412 -17.72 36.43 3.83
CA PRO A 412 -17.12 36.75 5.14
C PRO A 412 -18.16 36.91 6.26
N GLU A 413 -19.44 37.09 5.92
CA GLU A 413 -20.50 37.42 6.88
C GLU A 413 -20.57 36.47 8.09
N LYS A 414 -20.60 35.15 7.85
CA LYS A 414 -20.65 34.14 8.93
C LYS A 414 -19.38 34.10 9.79
N PRO A 415 -18.17 33.97 9.21
CA PRO A 415 -16.96 33.93 10.02
C PRO A 415 -16.67 35.28 10.70
N ASP A 416 -16.99 36.42 10.06
CA ASP A 416 -16.84 37.75 10.67
C ASP A 416 -17.82 37.94 11.83
N ALA A 417 -19.07 37.48 11.71
CA ALA A 417 -20.01 37.51 12.83
C ALA A 417 -19.46 36.76 14.06
N VAL A 418 -18.86 35.59 13.84
CA VAL A 418 -18.24 34.80 14.93
C VAL A 418 -16.98 35.48 15.49
N ILE A 419 -16.10 36.02 14.64
CA ILE A 419 -14.89 36.71 15.08
C ILE A 419 -15.24 37.99 15.83
N ASN A 420 -16.17 38.78 15.32
CA ASN A 420 -16.64 40.01 15.96
C ASN A 420 -17.35 39.71 17.27
N PHE A 421 -18.12 38.62 17.35
CA PHE A 421 -18.67 38.14 18.60
C PHE A 421 -17.58 37.81 19.63
N PHE A 422 -16.53 37.06 19.25
CA PHE A 422 -15.42 36.82 20.17
C PHE A 422 -14.70 38.11 20.60
N LYS A 423 -14.51 39.06 19.69
CA LYS A 423 -13.92 40.37 20.01
C LYS A 423 -14.80 41.17 20.99
N ALA A 424 -16.12 41.17 20.79
CA ALA A 424 -17.08 41.82 21.68
C ALA A 424 -17.05 41.22 23.10
N TYR A 425 -16.77 39.92 23.22
CA TYR A 425 -16.55 39.22 24.50
C TYR A 425 -15.11 39.33 25.03
N GLY A 426 -14.29 40.24 24.48
CA GLY A 426 -12.95 40.57 24.98
C GLY A 426 -11.84 39.59 24.58
N PHE A 427 -12.03 38.74 23.57
CA PHE A 427 -10.98 37.82 23.13
C PHE A 427 -9.93 38.55 22.29
N SER A 428 -8.66 38.36 22.63
CA SER A 428 -7.55 38.85 21.79
C SER A 428 -7.47 38.08 20.46
N GLN A 429 -6.92 38.71 19.43
CA GLN A 429 -6.67 38.08 18.13
C GLN A 429 -5.84 36.79 18.26
N THR A 430 -4.90 36.74 19.20
CA THR A 430 -4.07 35.54 19.44
C THR A 430 -4.88 34.37 20.02
N GLN A 431 -5.86 34.65 20.89
CA GLN A 431 -6.76 33.64 21.45
C GLN A 431 -7.74 33.13 20.40
N ILE A 432 -8.34 34.03 19.62
CA ILE A 432 -9.22 33.66 18.49
C ILE A 432 -8.45 32.76 17.52
N SER A 433 -7.22 33.15 17.16
CA SER A 433 -6.36 32.34 16.29
C SER A 433 -6.05 30.97 16.87
N ARG A 434 -5.86 30.84 18.19
CA ARG A 434 -5.66 29.53 18.84
C ARG A 434 -6.92 28.66 18.81
N VAL A 435 -8.08 29.25 19.06
CA VAL A 435 -9.38 28.55 19.01
C VAL A 435 -9.63 28.05 17.58
N VAL A 436 -9.54 28.94 16.58
CA VAL A 436 -9.70 28.58 15.17
C VAL A 436 -8.64 27.57 14.73
N LYS A 437 -7.38 27.68 15.21
CA LYS A 437 -6.33 26.72 14.86
C LYS A 437 -6.65 25.29 15.32
N LYS A 438 -7.30 25.17 16.47
CA LYS A 438 -7.64 23.89 17.12
C LYS A 438 -8.94 23.30 16.59
N ASP A 439 -9.94 24.15 16.34
CA ASP A 439 -11.18 23.77 15.66
C ASP A 439 -11.61 24.85 14.66
N PRO A 440 -11.23 24.73 13.38
CA PRO A 440 -11.60 25.72 12.37
C PRO A 440 -13.10 25.82 12.13
N LYS A 441 -13.88 24.78 12.50
CA LYS A 441 -15.33 24.75 12.29
C LYS A 441 -16.08 25.79 13.10
N VAL A 442 -15.44 26.35 14.14
CA VAL A 442 -16.00 27.46 14.92
C VAL A 442 -16.45 28.62 14.04
N LEU A 443 -15.76 28.87 12.93
CA LEU A 443 -16.08 29.93 11.97
C LEU A 443 -17.40 29.73 11.21
N VAL A 444 -18.03 28.56 11.34
CA VAL A 444 -19.29 28.20 10.66
C VAL A 444 -20.41 27.91 11.68
N TYR A 445 -20.13 27.99 12.98
CA TYR A 445 -21.18 27.89 14.00
C TYR A 445 -22.05 29.15 14.03
N SER A 446 -23.30 28.99 14.44
CA SER A 446 -24.14 30.16 14.74
C SER A 446 -23.65 30.82 16.01
N VAL A 447 -23.68 32.15 16.03
CA VAL A 447 -23.32 32.96 17.21
C VAL A 447 -24.14 32.55 18.42
N GLU A 448 -25.43 32.24 18.23
CA GLU A 448 -26.33 31.76 19.28
C GLU A 448 -25.84 30.48 19.98
N ILE A 449 -25.34 29.49 19.23
CA ILE A 449 -24.82 28.23 19.79
C ILE A 449 -23.54 28.46 20.61
N ILE A 450 -22.74 29.46 20.23
CA ILE A 450 -21.54 29.86 20.96
C ILE A 450 -21.93 30.63 22.23
N SER A 451 -22.87 31.58 22.11
CA SER A 451 -23.35 32.43 23.21
C SER A 451 -23.89 31.60 24.37
N ARG A 452 -24.80 30.66 24.10
CA ARG A 452 -25.41 29.82 25.15
C ARG A 452 -24.37 29.04 25.96
N LYS A 453 -23.25 28.64 25.34
CA LYS A 453 -22.15 27.92 26.02
C LYS A 453 -21.24 28.84 26.82
N ILE A 454 -20.97 30.04 26.30
CA ILE A 454 -20.18 31.06 27.01
C ILE A 454 -20.96 31.58 28.22
N GLU A 455 -22.24 31.90 28.05
CA GLU A 455 -23.15 32.32 29.12
C GLU A 455 -23.26 31.26 30.20
N PHE A 456 -23.37 29.97 29.84
CA PHE A 456 -23.32 28.88 30.80
C PHE A 456 -22.04 28.92 31.63
N LEU A 457 -20.85 29.01 31.02
CA LEU A 457 -19.58 29.07 31.75
C LEU A 457 -19.48 30.35 32.61
N ALA A 458 -19.95 31.48 32.11
CA ALA A 458 -19.97 32.76 32.83
C ALA A 458 -20.89 32.69 34.06
N SER A 459 -22.08 32.12 33.93
CA SER A 459 -23.02 31.88 35.05
C SER A 459 -22.46 30.96 36.14
N LYS A 460 -21.39 30.22 35.84
CA LYS A 460 -20.66 29.35 36.78
C LYS A 460 -19.37 30.00 37.33
N GLY A 461 -19.18 31.29 37.10
CA GLY A 461 -18.07 32.07 37.62
C GLY A 461 -16.79 32.00 36.79
N ALA A 462 -16.85 31.54 35.53
CA ALA A 462 -15.69 31.59 34.64
C ALA A 462 -15.41 33.03 34.18
N SER A 463 -14.19 33.53 34.44
CA SER A 463 -13.77 34.81 33.86
C SER A 463 -13.65 34.73 32.34
N PHE A 464 -13.70 35.87 31.63
CA PHE A 464 -13.48 35.91 30.17
C PHE A 464 -12.17 35.22 29.75
N LYS A 465 -11.12 35.37 30.56
CA LYS A 465 -9.82 34.72 30.35
C LYS A 465 -9.91 33.20 30.50
N ASP A 466 -10.71 32.71 31.44
CA ASP A 466 -10.93 31.28 31.65
C ASP A 466 -11.76 30.69 30.50
N VAL A 467 -12.82 31.38 30.06
CA VAL A 467 -13.62 30.94 28.90
C VAL A 467 -12.73 30.82 27.65
N ALA A 468 -11.86 31.80 27.38
CA ALA A 468 -10.95 31.74 26.24
C ALA A 468 -9.97 30.56 26.31
N LEU A 469 -9.43 30.27 27.50
CA LEU A 469 -8.55 29.12 27.70
C LEU A 469 -9.30 27.79 27.61
N ILE A 470 -10.52 27.71 28.15
CA ILE A 470 -11.38 26.54 28.08
C ILE A 470 -11.69 26.21 26.62
N LEU A 471 -12.10 27.20 25.81
CA LEU A 471 -12.39 27.00 24.39
C LEU A 471 -11.16 26.57 23.59
N ALA A 472 -9.98 27.15 23.89
CA ALA A 472 -8.74 26.79 23.20
C ALA A 472 -8.23 25.37 23.55
N ASN A 473 -8.44 24.92 24.80
CA ASN A 473 -7.99 23.61 25.28
C ASN A 473 -9.03 22.51 25.06
N ASN A 474 -10.32 22.85 24.96
CA ASN A 474 -11.44 21.93 24.77
C ASN A 474 -12.16 22.18 23.45
N HIS A 475 -11.44 21.94 22.35
CA HIS A 475 -11.93 22.19 21.00
C HIS A 475 -13.23 21.44 20.64
N HIS A 476 -13.59 20.37 21.36
CA HIS A 476 -14.86 19.66 21.18
C HIS A 476 -16.08 20.38 21.82
N LEU A 477 -15.88 21.27 22.79
CA LEU A 477 -16.95 21.87 23.59
C LEU A 477 -18.02 22.55 22.72
N LEU A 478 -17.60 23.31 21.71
CA LEU A 478 -18.51 24.07 20.86
C LEU A 478 -19.34 23.17 19.93
N GLY A 479 -18.82 22.00 19.56
CA GLY A 479 -19.50 21.01 18.73
C GLY A 479 -20.39 20.01 19.49
N ARG A 480 -20.48 20.10 20.82
CA ARG A 480 -21.36 19.24 21.64
C ARG A 480 -22.66 19.97 22.05
N SER A 481 -23.71 19.21 22.35
CA SER A 481 -24.95 19.75 22.93
C SER A 481 -24.70 20.26 24.35
N LEU A 482 -25.21 21.46 24.65
CA LEU A 482 -25.09 22.07 25.98
C LEU A 482 -25.77 21.19 27.03
N GLU A 483 -27.00 20.78 26.76
CA GLU A 483 -27.89 20.04 27.66
C GLU A 483 -27.48 18.58 27.81
N LYS A 484 -27.17 17.89 26.70
CA LYS A 484 -26.89 16.46 26.72
C LYS A 484 -25.46 16.09 27.13
N GLN A 485 -24.51 17.02 27.02
CA GLN A 485 -23.09 16.70 27.23
C GLN A 485 -22.33 17.73 28.05
N VAL A 486 -22.42 19.02 27.74
CA VAL A 486 -21.60 20.04 28.43
C VAL A 486 -22.01 20.19 29.91
N ILE A 487 -23.31 20.34 30.19
CA ILE A 487 -23.84 20.47 31.54
C ILE A 487 -23.59 19.19 32.37
N PRO A 488 -23.88 17.97 31.89
CA PRO A 488 -23.56 16.74 32.63
C PRO A 488 -22.09 16.61 33.01
N VAL A 489 -21.18 16.92 32.09
CA VAL A 489 -19.72 16.88 32.35
C VAL A 489 -19.32 17.92 33.37
N TYR A 490 -19.85 19.13 33.29
CA TYR A 490 -19.62 20.17 34.28
C TYR A 490 -20.09 19.75 35.67
N ASN A 491 -21.36 19.32 35.79
CA ASN A 491 -21.99 18.93 37.05
C ASN A 491 -21.22 17.80 37.72
N PHE A 492 -20.77 16.81 36.96
CA PHE A 492 -19.96 15.72 37.48
C PHE A 492 -18.61 16.20 38.05
N VAL A 493 -17.88 17.03 37.29
CA VAL A 493 -16.60 17.58 37.77
C VAL A 493 -16.83 18.40 39.03
N ARG A 494 -17.87 19.25 39.04
CA ARG A 494 -18.30 20.04 40.21
C ARG A 494 -18.67 19.16 41.40
N ASN A 495 -19.32 18.02 41.18
CA ASN A 495 -19.70 17.11 42.25
C ASN A 495 -18.48 16.42 42.87
N VAL A 496 -17.43 16.16 42.10
CA VAL A 496 -16.20 15.53 42.64
C VAL A 496 -15.27 16.55 43.31
N VAL A 497 -15.15 17.77 42.77
CA VAL A 497 -14.26 18.80 43.35
C VAL A 497 -14.94 19.74 44.35
N HIS A 498 -16.25 19.58 44.52
CA HIS A 498 -17.13 20.33 45.43
C HIS A 498 -17.07 21.87 45.34
N SER A 499 -16.58 22.44 44.23
CA SER A 499 -16.47 23.90 44.02
C SER A 499 -16.53 24.26 42.54
N ASP A 500 -17.28 25.31 42.21
CA ASP A 500 -17.43 25.81 40.85
C ASP A 500 -16.11 26.42 40.33
N GLU A 501 -15.41 27.18 41.16
CA GLU A 501 -14.07 27.70 40.86
C GLU A 501 -13.05 26.58 40.53
N LYS A 502 -13.08 25.51 41.33
CA LYS A 502 -12.26 24.32 41.12
C LYS A 502 -12.67 23.59 39.85
N ALA A 503 -13.96 23.49 39.55
CA ALA A 503 -14.47 22.86 38.33
C ALA A 503 -14.04 23.63 37.08
N ILE A 504 -14.14 24.96 37.09
CA ILE A 504 -13.62 25.83 36.02
C ILE A 504 -12.10 25.63 35.84
N THR A 505 -11.35 25.50 36.93
CA THR A 505 -9.90 25.20 36.86
C THR A 505 -9.62 23.85 36.21
N VAL A 506 -10.42 22.82 36.50
CA VAL A 506 -10.35 21.51 35.86
C VAL A 506 -10.62 21.63 34.36
N LEU A 507 -11.70 22.31 33.96
CA LEU A 507 -12.05 22.50 32.56
C LEU A 507 -10.95 23.27 31.80
N ARG A 508 -10.39 24.30 32.41
CA ARG A 508 -9.29 25.10 31.85
C ARG A 508 -8.04 24.28 31.58
N ARG A 509 -7.70 23.33 32.47
CA ARG A 509 -6.48 22.49 32.38
C ARG A 509 -6.70 21.18 31.62
N GLY A 510 -7.90 20.65 31.64
CA GLY A 510 -8.26 19.35 31.10
C GLY A 510 -8.53 19.40 29.62
N GLY A 511 -7.46 19.42 28.82
CA GLY A 511 -7.61 19.37 27.36
C GLY A 511 -8.28 18.10 26.88
N ASP A 512 -9.36 18.25 26.11
CA ASP A 512 -10.24 17.20 25.57
C ASP A 512 -11.23 16.55 26.56
N ILE A 513 -11.60 17.22 27.66
CA ILE A 513 -12.60 16.71 28.62
C ILE A 513 -13.94 16.36 27.92
N PHE A 514 -14.38 17.18 26.95
CA PHE A 514 -15.66 16.98 26.24
C PHE A 514 -15.56 16.06 25.00
N ARG A 515 -14.47 15.29 24.88
CA ARG A 515 -14.22 14.43 23.73
C ARG A 515 -15.18 13.23 23.68
N ASN A 516 -15.40 12.59 24.81
CA ASN A 516 -16.22 11.39 24.93
C ASN A 516 -17.39 11.64 25.89
N ASP A 517 -18.40 10.78 25.85
CA ASP A 517 -19.51 10.83 26.80
C ASP A 517 -19.03 10.56 28.23
N ILE A 518 -19.61 11.25 29.20
CA ILE A 518 -19.19 11.18 30.60
C ILE A 518 -19.26 9.76 31.16
N ASN A 519 -20.33 9.04 30.80
CA ASN A 519 -20.61 7.68 31.23
C ASN A 519 -19.66 6.66 30.62
N SER A 520 -18.96 7.02 29.54
CA SER A 520 -18.07 6.10 28.84
C SER A 520 -16.64 6.08 29.40
N HIS A 521 -16.22 7.12 30.14
CA HIS A 521 -14.83 7.22 30.61
C HIS A 521 -14.67 7.87 31.97
N MET A 522 -15.05 9.15 32.13
CA MET A 522 -14.71 9.90 33.34
C MET A 522 -15.44 9.31 34.55
N ALA A 523 -16.75 9.08 34.44
CA ALA A 523 -17.57 8.49 35.50
C ALA A 523 -17.08 7.08 35.89
N VAL A 524 -16.78 6.24 34.90
CA VAL A 524 -16.25 4.87 35.11
C VAL A 524 -14.91 4.91 35.83
N SER A 525 -14.03 5.83 35.46
CA SER A 525 -12.69 5.95 36.07
C SER A 525 -12.77 6.37 37.53
N THR A 526 -13.62 7.34 37.86
CA THR A 526 -13.92 7.74 39.23
C THR A 526 -14.63 6.66 40.03
N HIS A 527 -15.59 5.94 39.44
CA HIS A 527 -16.28 4.82 40.09
C HIS A 527 -15.30 3.72 40.48
N LEU A 528 -14.42 3.33 39.55
CA LEU A 528 -13.37 2.36 39.83
C LEU A 528 -12.42 2.83 40.92
N LEU A 529 -12.05 4.11 40.96
CA LEU A 529 -11.22 4.64 42.04
C LEU A 529 -11.93 4.56 43.41
N ARG A 530 -13.25 4.80 43.45
CA ARG A 530 -14.09 4.64 44.66
C ARG A 530 -14.15 3.18 45.10
N GLU A 531 -14.47 2.26 44.20
CA GLU A 531 -14.52 0.82 44.49
C GLU A 531 -13.17 0.27 44.96
N ASN A 532 -12.07 0.88 44.54
CA ASN A 532 -10.72 0.52 44.98
C ASN A 532 -10.25 1.27 46.24
N GLY A 533 -11.16 1.92 46.97
CA GLY A 533 -10.91 2.53 48.28
C GLY A 533 -10.08 3.82 48.25
N VAL A 534 -10.02 4.53 47.12
CA VAL A 534 -9.34 5.83 47.04
C VAL A 534 -10.23 6.91 47.66
N PRO A 535 -9.75 7.69 48.66
CA PRO A 535 -10.53 8.75 49.27
C PRO A 535 -10.95 9.83 48.26
N GLU A 536 -12.16 10.37 48.40
CA GLU A 536 -12.70 11.42 47.52
C GLU A 536 -11.77 12.64 47.41
N SER A 537 -11.11 13.02 48.51
CA SER A 537 -10.13 14.11 48.51
C SER A 537 -8.96 13.89 47.54
N LYS A 538 -8.51 12.64 47.34
CA LYS A 538 -7.44 12.28 46.39
C LYS A 538 -7.94 12.22 44.96
N ILE A 539 -9.21 11.83 44.76
CA ILE A 539 -9.87 11.84 43.45
C ILE A 539 -10.07 13.29 42.97
N ALA A 540 -10.57 14.16 43.85
CA ALA A 540 -10.69 15.60 43.60
C ALA A 540 -9.33 16.23 43.27
N TRP A 541 -8.29 15.91 44.03
CA TRP A 541 -6.93 16.36 43.77
C TRP A 541 -6.41 15.91 42.39
N LEU A 542 -6.72 14.67 42.00
CA LEU A 542 -6.32 14.11 40.70
C LEU A 542 -6.97 14.88 39.55
N LEU A 543 -8.28 15.17 39.65
CA LEU A 543 -8.98 15.98 38.65
C LEU A 543 -8.40 17.40 38.53
N LEU A 544 -8.02 18.02 39.64
CA LEU A 544 -7.47 19.38 39.66
C LEU A 544 -6.07 19.51 39.07
N ASN A 545 -5.22 18.51 39.29
CA ASN A 545 -3.80 18.57 38.96
C ASN A 545 -3.41 17.76 37.72
N ALA A 546 -4.17 16.71 37.41
CA ALA A 546 -3.90 15.84 36.26
C ALA A 546 -5.21 15.39 35.57
N PRO A 547 -6.08 16.31 35.13
CA PRO A 547 -7.39 15.97 34.57
C PRO A 547 -7.29 15.01 33.38
N LYS A 548 -6.25 15.10 32.55
CA LYS A 548 -6.02 14.18 31.41
C LYS A 548 -5.95 12.69 31.79
N VAL A 549 -5.61 12.39 33.04
CA VAL A 549 -5.49 11.00 33.52
C VAL A 549 -6.87 10.39 33.78
N SER A 550 -7.86 11.19 34.19
CA SER A 550 -9.20 10.71 34.61
C SER A 550 -10.11 10.27 33.45
N TYR A 551 -9.74 10.52 32.20
CA TYR A 551 -10.45 10.05 31.00
C TYR A 551 -9.54 9.31 30.02
N SER A 552 -8.39 8.82 30.50
CA SER A 552 -7.47 7.98 29.72
C SER A 552 -7.82 6.48 29.85
N ASN A 553 -7.48 5.66 28.85
CA ASN A 553 -7.80 4.23 28.81
C ASN A 553 -7.46 3.49 30.12
N HIS A 554 -8.28 2.50 30.48
CA HIS A 554 -8.20 1.64 31.68
C HIS A 554 -6.78 1.21 32.10
N SER A 555 -5.88 1.02 31.13
CA SER A 555 -4.47 0.65 31.32
C SER A 555 -3.65 1.66 32.12
N ASN A 556 -3.97 2.95 32.04
CA ASN A 556 -3.23 4.02 32.72
C ASN A 556 -3.65 4.20 34.18
N ILE A 557 -4.90 3.88 34.51
CA ILE A 557 -5.44 3.95 35.88
C ILE A 557 -4.76 2.91 36.77
N LEU A 558 -4.56 1.69 36.26
CA LEU A 558 -3.78 0.63 36.92
C LEU A 558 -2.31 1.03 37.15
N MET A 559 -1.72 1.79 36.21
CA MET A 559 -0.36 2.32 36.36
C MET A 559 -0.26 3.42 37.43
N PHE A 560 -1.33 4.20 37.62
CA PHE A 560 -1.41 5.25 38.64
C PHE A 560 -1.66 4.67 40.05
N GLN A 561 -2.38 3.55 40.14
CA GLN A 561 -2.57 2.76 41.36
C GLN A 561 -1.22 2.33 41.96
N PHE A 562 -0.25 1.97 41.11
CA PHE A 562 1.12 1.60 41.51
C PHE A 562 1.91 2.80 42.10
N LYS A 563 1.66 4.02 41.59
CA LYS A 563 2.32 5.25 42.07
C LYS A 563 1.71 5.84 43.35
N LEU A 564 0.42 5.59 43.61
CA LEU A 564 -0.24 6.04 44.84
C LEU A 564 0.05 5.09 46.02
N LYS A 565 0.16 3.78 45.77
CA LYS A 565 0.56 2.79 46.80
C LYS A 565 2.03 2.92 47.26
N THR A 566 2.89 3.54 46.45
CA THR A 566 4.33 3.71 46.75
C THR A 566 4.68 5.05 47.42
N ARG A 567 3.70 5.90 47.72
CA ARG A 567 3.87 7.22 48.36
C ARG A 567 3.39 7.26 49.81
N ILE A 568 3.92 6.38 50.64
CA ILE A 568 3.83 6.48 52.10
C ILE A 568 5.25 6.30 52.67
N SER A 569 5.99 7.41 52.82
CA SER A 569 6.99 7.64 53.88
C SER A 569 7.63 9.04 53.71
N PRO A 570 7.93 9.80 54.79
CA PRO A 570 8.21 11.23 54.72
C PRO A 570 9.70 11.54 54.82
N THR A 571 10.27 12.23 53.83
CA THR A 571 11.46 13.08 54.06
C THR A 571 11.56 14.14 52.96
N ILE A 572 10.89 15.27 53.19
CA ILE A 572 10.97 16.48 52.36
C ILE A 572 11.99 17.39 53.04
N SER A 573 13.24 17.41 52.57
CA SER A 573 14.09 18.59 52.76
C SER A 573 15.30 18.64 51.81
N GLN A 574 15.86 17.50 51.39
CA GLN A 574 17.08 17.51 50.55
C GLN A 574 16.82 17.69 49.03
N THR A 575 15.59 17.48 48.55
CA THR A 575 15.29 17.59 47.10
C THR A 575 15.11 19.04 46.62
N ARG A 576 14.89 20.00 47.53
CA ARG A 576 14.73 21.42 47.16
C ARG A 576 16.07 22.05 46.76
N HIS A 577 17.17 21.63 47.38
CA HIS A 577 18.52 22.11 47.06
C HIS A 577 19.05 21.51 45.75
N PHE A 578 18.74 20.24 45.47
CA PHE A 578 19.15 19.57 44.22
C PHE A 578 18.38 20.08 42.99
N LEU A 579 17.09 20.44 43.13
CA LEU A 579 16.28 20.98 42.04
C LEU A 579 16.60 22.45 41.69
N LEU A 580 17.17 23.23 42.61
CA LEU A 580 17.65 24.59 42.32
C LEU A 580 18.98 24.59 41.55
N GLN A 581 19.85 23.59 41.74
CA GLN A 581 21.06 23.45 40.95
C GLN A 581 20.80 22.95 39.51
N ILE A 582 19.79 22.11 39.28
CA ILE A 582 19.44 21.65 37.92
C ILE A 582 18.80 22.79 37.09
N ARG A 583 18.05 23.70 37.73
CA ARG A 583 17.39 24.83 37.03
C ARG A 583 18.37 25.91 36.55
N ARG A 584 19.60 25.95 37.07
CA ARG A 584 20.67 26.85 36.57
C ARG A 584 21.60 26.23 35.53
N ARG A 585 21.50 24.92 35.22
CA ARG A 585 22.29 24.25 34.17
C ARG A 585 21.51 23.83 32.91
N THR A 586 20.22 24.18 32.80
CA THR A 586 19.40 23.87 31.61
C THR A 586 18.86 25.12 30.89
N THR A 587 19.74 26.10 30.68
CA THR A 587 19.57 27.15 29.66
C THR A 587 20.69 27.15 28.62
N GLN A 588 21.26 25.99 28.29
CA GLN A 588 22.07 25.80 27.08
C GLN A 588 22.13 24.31 26.73
N CYS A 589 21.27 23.85 25.81
CA CYS A 589 21.54 22.80 24.82
C CYS A 589 20.28 22.53 23.99
N THR A 590 20.36 22.90 22.71
CA THR A 590 19.37 22.70 21.66
C THR A 590 19.33 21.26 21.14
N PRO A 591 18.20 20.79 20.56
CA PRO A 591 18.14 19.54 19.81
C PRO A 591 18.45 19.78 18.32
N GLU A 592 19.71 19.59 17.89
CA GLU A 592 20.11 19.88 16.49
C GLU A 592 20.57 18.69 15.63
N ASN A 593 20.85 17.49 16.17
CA ASN A 593 21.62 16.50 15.37
C ASN A 593 20.86 15.41 14.61
N SER A 594 19.56 15.16 14.84
CA SER A 594 18.82 14.15 14.05
C SER A 594 18.19 14.70 12.75
N SER A 595 18.02 16.02 12.65
CA SER A 595 17.57 16.69 11.43
C SER A 595 18.71 16.93 10.43
N LYS A 596 19.96 17.09 10.90
CA LYS A 596 21.14 17.36 10.04
C LYS A 596 21.57 16.15 9.19
N GLU A 597 21.57 14.92 9.73
CA GLU A 597 21.99 13.72 8.96
C GLU A 597 21.01 13.35 7.83
N SER A 598 19.70 13.43 8.08
CA SER A 598 18.68 13.21 7.05
C SER A 598 18.64 14.35 6.02
N SER A 599 18.94 15.58 6.44
CA SER A 599 19.10 16.74 5.57
C SER A 599 20.30 16.58 4.63
N PHE A 600 21.45 16.10 5.13
CA PHE A 600 22.65 15.94 4.33
C PHE A 600 22.46 14.92 3.18
N VAL A 601 21.97 13.72 3.48
CA VAL A 601 21.75 12.68 2.44
C VAL A 601 20.77 13.16 1.36
N VAL A 602 19.73 13.90 1.76
CA VAL A 602 18.76 14.47 0.82
C VAL A 602 19.41 15.55 -0.04
N SER A 603 20.21 16.44 0.57
CA SER A 603 20.97 17.47 -0.15
C SER A 603 21.98 16.86 -1.14
N TYR A 604 22.68 15.80 -0.75
CA TYR A 604 23.64 15.11 -1.60
C TYR A 604 22.96 14.44 -2.81
N LEU A 605 21.85 13.74 -2.60
CA LEU A 605 21.10 13.10 -3.69
C LEU A 605 20.46 14.12 -4.65
N THR A 606 20.07 15.29 -4.15
CA THR A 606 19.47 16.35 -4.96
C THR A 606 20.52 17.13 -5.73
N ASN A 607 21.55 17.64 -5.04
CA ASN A 607 22.54 18.54 -5.60
C ASN A 607 23.62 17.79 -6.39
N THR A 608 24.15 16.67 -5.86
CA THR A 608 25.27 15.95 -6.48
C THR A 608 24.79 14.89 -7.47
N CYS A 609 23.73 14.14 -7.14
CA CYS A 609 23.21 13.08 -8.01
C CYS A 609 22.11 13.54 -8.98
N GLY A 610 21.61 14.78 -8.85
CA GLY A 610 20.60 15.38 -9.73
C GLY A 610 19.21 14.78 -9.60
N PHE A 611 18.86 14.18 -8.46
CA PHE A 611 17.53 13.60 -8.25
C PHE A 611 16.52 14.63 -7.74
N GLY A 612 15.25 14.48 -8.12
CA GLY A 612 14.17 15.31 -7.58
C GLY A 612 13.96 15.09 -6.07
N LEU A 613 13.59 16.15 -5.34
CA LEU A 613 13.45 16.17 -3.88
C LEU A 613 12.58 15.03 -3.32
N LYS A 614 11.47 14.70 -3.99
CA LYS A 614 10.57 13.58 -3.58
C LYS A 614 11.28 12.23 -3.63
N TYR A 615 12.13 12.01 -4.63
CA TYR A 615 12.91 10.78 -4.75
C TYR A 615 14.02 10.76 -3.69
N ALA A 616 14.74 11.87 -3.52
CA ALA A 616 15.82 11.98 -2.53
C ALA A 616 15.32 11.72 -1.09
N LEU A 617 14.14 12.25 -0.71
CA LEU A 617 13.49 11.98 0.57
C LEU A 617 13.05 10.52 0.74
N SER A 618 12.61 9.88 -0.35
CA SER A 618 12.26 8.46 -0.31
C SER A 618 13.51 7.59 -0.17
N ALA A 619 14.57 7.91 -0.91
CA ALA A 619 15.82 7.18 -0.93
C ALA A 619 16.63 7.36 0.37
N SER A 620 16.59 8.54 0.99
CA SER A 620 17.29 8.81 2.26
C SER A 620 16.81 7.94 3.41
N ASN A 621 15.58 7.43 3.38
CA ASN A 621 15.10 6.45 4.37
C ASN A 621 15.90 5.13 4.34
N TYR A 622 16.58 4.85 3.24
CA TYR A 622 17.35 3.62 3.03
C TYR A 622 18.86 3.85 3.07
N LEU A 623 19.32 5.10 3.26
CA LEU A 623 20.72 5.51 3.20
C LEU A 623 21.15 6.16 4.51
N ARG A 624 22.31 5.76 5.01
CA ARG A 624 22.91 6.36 6.21
C ARG A 624 24.40 6.57 5.98
N PHE A 625 24.81 7.80 5.72
CA PHE A 625 26.21 8.24 5.69
C PHE A 625 26.30 9.68 6.21
N LYS A 626 27.40 10.00 6.89
CA LYS A 626 27.59 11.27 7.61
C LYS A 626 28.30 12.35 6.77
N GLY A 627 28.89 11.99 5.64
CA GLY A 627 29.66 12.87 4.76
C GLY A 627 29.77 12.31 3.33
N PRO A 628 30.30 13.09 2.38
CA PRO A 628 30.30 12.75 0.96
C PRO A 628 31.38 11.73 0.59
N GLU A 629 32.35 11.47 1.46
CA GLU A 629 33.52 10.60 1.20
C GLU A 629 33.16 9.22 0.63
N LYS A 630 32.25 8.48 1.29
CA LYS A 630 31.81 7.15 0.84
C LYS A 630 31.05 7.17 -0.49
N PRO A 631 30.00 8.00 -0.65
CA PRO A 631 29.28 8.04 -1.91
C PRO A 631 30.11 8.65 -3.05
N ASP A 632 31.00 9.60 -2.78
CA ASP A 632 31.92 10.16 -3.79
C ASP A 632 32.97 9.13 -4.21
N ALA A 633 33.51 8.34 -3.28
CA ALA A 633 34.43 7.25 -3.63
C ALA A 633 33.79 6.27 -4.61
N VAL A 634 32.52 5.91 -4.40
CA VAL A 634 31.77 5.03 -5.32
C VAL A 634 31.50 5.71 -6.67
N ILE A 635 31.09 6.99 -6.67
CA ILE A 635 30.81 7.73 -7.90
C ILE A 635 32.10 7.93 -8.72
N ASN A 636 33.19 8.31 -8.06
CA ASN A 636 34.49 8.50 -8.68
C ASN A 636 35.06 7.18 -9.21
N PHE A 637 34.85 6.08 -8.48
CA PHE A 637 35.17 4.75 -8.98
C PHE A 637 34.40 4.42 -10.27
N PHE A 638 33.08 4.65 -10.32
CA PHE A 638 32.33 4.43 -11.56
C PHE A 638 32.80 5.34 -12.71
N LYS A 639 33.14 6.60 -12.42
CA LYS A 639 33.70 7.52 -13.42
C LYS A 639 35.07 7.05 -13.93
N ALA A 640 35.95 6.58 -13.04
CA ALA A 640 37.25 6.02 -13.40
C ALA A 640 37.13 4.78 -14.29
N TYR A 641 36.07 3.97 -14.09
CA TYR A 641 35.71 2.84 -14.96
C TYR A 641 34.92 3.24 -16.22
N GLY A 642 34.82 4.54 -16.54
CA GLY A 642 34.24 5.05 -17.79
C GLY A 642 32.70 5.16 -17.81
N PHE A 643 32.02 5.15 -16.66
CA PHE A 643 30.57 5.31 -16.61
C PHE A 643 30.17 6.78 -16.81
N SER A 644 29.22 7.04 -17.71
CA SER A 644 28.62 8.37 -17.85
C SER A 644 27.75 8.72 -16.64
N GLN A 645 27.60 10.02 -16.37
CA GLN A 645 26.72 10.52 -15.30
C GLN A 645 25.29 9.96 -15.42
N THR A 646 24.76 9.83 -16.64
CA THR A 646 23.41 9.28 -16.85
C THR A 646 23.29 7.80 -16.47
N GLN A 647 24.36 7.01 -16.67
CA GLN A 647 24.41 5.61 -16.27
C GLN A 647 24.52 5.48 -14.74
N ILE A 648 25.38 6.29 -14.12
CA ILE A 648 25.52 6.33 -12.65
C ILE A 648 24.18 6.71 -12.02
N SER A 649 23.53 7.77 -12.50
CA SER A 649 22.20 8.16 -12.01
C SER A 649 21.16 7.05 -12.21
N ARG A 650 21.22 6.25 -13.29
CA ARG A 650 20.33 5.10 -13.48
C ARG A 650 20.57 4.00 -12.47
N VAL A 651 21.84 3.65 -12.20
CA VAL A 651 22.23 2.64 -11.21
C VAL A 651 21.79 3.07 -9.82
N VAL A 652 22.14 4.28 -9.39
CA VAL A 652 21.75 4.83 -8.08
C VAL A 652 20.23 4.98 -7.97
N LYS A 653 19.53 5.34 -9.05
CA LYS A 653 18.07 5.46 -9.04
C LYS A 653 17.37 4.12 -8.77
N LYS A 654 17.94 3.03 -9.29
CA LYS A 654 17.41 1.67 -9.18
C LYS A 654 17.79 1.02 -7.86
N ASP A 655 19.01 1.24 -7.38
CA ASP A 655 19.45 0.83 -6.04
C ASP A 655 20.26 1.94 -5.36
N PRO A 656 19.62 2.78 -4.53
CA PRO A 656 20.31 3.84 -3.80
C PRO A 656 21.46 3.33 -2.94
N LYS A 657 21.37 2.08 -2.45
CA LYS A 657 22.34 1.49 -1.52
C LYS A 657 23.73 1.32 -2.12
N VAL A 658 23.85 1.39 -3.45
CA VAL A 658 25.14 1.37 -4.13
C VAL A 658 26.11 2.41 -3.59
N LEU A 659 25.59 3.56 -3.17
CA LEU A 659 26.36 4.67 -2.58
C LEU A 659 26.98 4.34 -1.21
N VAL A 660 26.63 3.21 -0.60
CA VAL A 660 27.11 2.77 0.72
C VAL A 660 27.91 1.47 0.61
N TYR A 661 28.03 0.86 -0.58
CA TYR A 661 28.90 -0.30 -0.77
C TYR A 661 30.38 0.11 -0.74
N SER A 662 31.25 -0.83 -0.33
CA SER A 662 32.69 -0.62 -0.49
C SER A 662 33.06 -0.74 -1.96
N VAL A 663 34.02 0.07 -2.39
CA VAL A 663 34.56 0.08 -3.75
C VAL A 663 35.12 -1.32 -4.10
N GLU A 664 35.77 -1.98 -3.15
CA GLU A 664 36.30 -3.35 -3.30
C GLU A 664 35.22 -4.38 -3.71
N ILE A 665 34.04 -4.33 -3.08
CA ILE A 665 32.94 -5.26 -3.37
C ILE A 665 32.37 -5.03 -4.79
N ILE A 666 32.40 -3.78 -5.25
CA ILE A 666 31.97 -3.42 -6.61
C ILE A 666 33.05 -3.86 -7.61
N SER A 667 34.33 -3.60 -7.32
CA SER A 667 35.47 -3.94 -8.19
C SER A 667 35.52 -5.42 -8.52
N ARG A 668 35.47 -6.30 -7.51
CA ARG A 668 35.53 -7.76 -7.73
C ARG A 668 34.43 -8.27 -8.66
N LYS A 669 33.25 -7.63 -8.68
CA LYS A 669 32.13 -7.99 -9.56
C LYS A 669 32.31 -7.46 -10.98
N ILE A 670 32.84 -6.25 -11.13
CA ILE A 670 33.17 -5.66 -12.43
C ILE A 670 34.30 -6.44 -13.09
N GLU A 671 35.37 -6.73 -12.34
CA GLU A 671 36.51 -7.55 -12.78
C GLU A 671 36.07 -8.93 -13.23
N PHE A 672 35.18 -9.59 -12.48
CA PHE A 672 34.60 -10.85 -12.91
C PHE A 672 33.90 -10.74 -14.29
N LEU A 673 33.01 -9.76 -14.47
CA LEU A 673 32.31 -9.58 -15.75
C LEU A 673 33.28 -9.23 -16.89
N ALA A 674 34.28 -8.39 -16.61
CA ALA A 674 35.34 -8.04 -17.57
C ALA A 674 36.16 -9.28 -17.97
N SER A 675 36.52 -10.15 -17.00
CA SER A 675 37.21 -11.42 -17.25
C SER A 675 36.43 -12.38 -18.16
N LYS A 676 35.12 -12.18 -18.28
CA LYS A 676 34.20 -12.95 -19.13
C LYS A 676 33.87 -12.26 -20.45
N GLY A 677 34.59 -11.18 -20.80
CA GLY A 677 34.46 -10.48 -22.06
C GLY A 677 33.38 -9.39 -22.09
N ALA A 678 32.87 -8.94 -20.93
CA ALA A 678 31.93 -7.82 -20.90
C ALA A 678 32.66 -6.49 -21.17
N SER A 679 32.19 -5.73 -22.17
CA SER A 679 32.65 -4.37 -22.38
C SER A 679 32.21 -3.45 -21.23
N PHE A 680 32.88 -2.31 -21.04
CA PHE A 680 32.46 -1.29 -20.06
C PHE A 680 30.98 -0.88 -20.22
N LYS A 681 30.53 -0.78 -21.47
CA LYS A 681 29.13 -0.47 -21.81
C LYS A 681 28.19 -1.59 -21.37
N ASP A 682 28.59 -2.85 -21.54
CA ASP A 682 27.80 -4.00 -21.09
C ASP A 682 27.74 -4.05 -19.57
N VAL A 683 28.86 -3.85 -18.86
CA VAL A 683 28.88 -3.80 -17.39
C VAL A 683 27.94 -2.70 -16.88
N ALA A 684 27.97 -1.50 -17.46
CA ALA A 684 27.08 -0.41 -17.05
C ALA A 684 25.59 -0.74 -17.26
N LEU A 685 25.25 -1.37 -18.38
CA LEU A 685 23.88 -1.81 -18.66
C LEU A 685 23.45 -2.97 -17.75
N ILE A 686 24.35 -3.92 -17.47
CA ILE A 686 24.12 -5.04 -16.56
C ILE A 686 23.82 -4.49 -15.16
N LEU A 687 24.64 -3.59 -14.62
CA LEU A 687 24.41 -3.01 -13.29
C LEU A 687 23.11 -2.19 -13.21
N ALA A 688 22.77 -1.45 -14.27
CA ALA A 688 21.53 -0.68 -14.31
C ALA A 688 20.26 -1.55 -14.40
N ASN A 689 20.31 -2.64 -15.15
CA ASN A 689 19.18 -3.55 -15.34
C ASN A 689 19.08 -4.60 -14.22
N ASN A 690 20.20 -4.98 -13.60
CA ASN A 690 20.32 -5.96 -12.54
C ASN A 690 20.78 -5.33 -11.23
N HIS A 691 20.02 -4.36 -10.74
CA HIS A 691 20.33 -3.63 -9.52
C HIS A 691 20.57 -4.52 -8.28
N HIS A 692 20.04 -5.73 -8.23
CA HIS A 692 20.31 -6.69 -7.16
C HIS A 692 21.72 -7.32 -7.21
N LEU A 693 22.42 -7.32 -8.36
CA LEU A 693 23.72 -7.96 -8.53
C LEU A 693 24.75 -7.47 -7.51
N LEU A 694 24.77 -6.16 -7.23
CA LEU A 694 25.75 -5.56 -6.32
C LEU A 694 25.54 -5.99 -4.86
N GLY A 695 24.29 -6.26 -4.47
CA GLY A 695 23.95 -6.75 -3.13
C GLY A 695 24.08 -8.27 -2.93
N ARG A 696 24.48 -9.02 -3.96
CA ARG A 696 24.62 -10.49 -3.93
C ARG A 696 26.09 -10.91 -3.77
N SER A 697 26.32 -12.11 -3.24
CA SER A 697 27.68 -12.68 -3.14
C SER A 697 28.19 -13.06 -4.53
N LEU A 698 29.44 -12.70 -4.83
CA LEU A 698 30.07 -13.03 -6.10
C LEU A 698 30.19 -14.55 -6.25
N GLU A 699 30.72 -15.21 -5.23
CA GLU A 699 31.06 -16.63 -5.20
C GLU A 699 29.81 -17.52 -5.09
N LYS A 700 28.87 -17.18 -4.18
CA LYS A 700 27.72 -18.05 -3.90
C LYS A 700 26.55 -17.85 -4.87
N GLN A 701 26.49 -16.74 -5.60
CA GLN A 701 25.32 -16.37 -6.38
C GLN A 701 25.65 -15.87 -7.79
N VAL A 702 26.55 -14.88 -7.93
CA VAL A 702 26.79 -14.28 -9.26
C VAL A 702 27.48 -15.25 -10.21
N ILE A 703 28.56 -15.91 -9.76
CA ILE A 703 29.30 -16.91 -10.55
C ILE A 703 28.43 -18.12 -10.90
N PRO A 704 27.70 -18.75 -9.96
CA PRO A 704 26.79 -19.84 -10.29
C PRO A 704 25.73 -19.50 -11.34
N VAL A 705 25.09 -18.32 -11.24
CA VAL A 705 24.09 -17.88 -12.21
C VAL A 705 24.73 -17.66 -13.59
N TYR A 706 25.91 -17.06 -13.63
CA TYR A 706 26.67 -16.89 -14.87
C TYR A 706 27.00 -18.25 -15.51
N ASN A 707 27.55 -19.18 -14.73
CA ASN A 707 27.92 -20.51 -15.20
C ASN A 707 26.72 -21.29 -15.74
N PHE A 708 25.57 -21.19 -15.08
CA PHE A 708 24.32 -21.78 -15.57
C PHE A 708 23.87 -21.15 -16.89
N VAL A 709 23.85 -19.83 -16.99
CA VAL A 709 23.46 -19.15 -18.24
C VAL A 709 24.40 -19.58 -19.36
N ARG A 710 25.71 -19.56 -19.10
CA ARG A 710 26.76 -19.99 -20.03
C ARG A 710 26.58 -21.45 -20.45
N SER A 711 26.18 -22.34 -19.54
CA SER A 711 25.99 -23.76 -19.87
C SER A 711 24.80 -23.99 -20.80
N VAL A 712 23.78 -23.12 -20.78
CA VAL A 712 22.62 -23.20 -21.67
C VAL A 712 22.88 -22.51 -23.02
N VAL A 713 23.60 -21.38 -23.05
CA VAL A 713 23.86 -20.64 -24.30
C VAL A 713 25.17 -20.99 -24.99
N HIS A 714 26.01 -21.78 -24.32
CA HIS A 714 27.32 -22.28 -24.76
C HIS A 714 28.33 -21.19 -25.21
N SER A 715 28.16 -19.94 -24.77
CA SER A 715 29.05 -18.83 -25.16
C SER A 715 29.05 -17.74 -24.09
N ASP A 716 30.24 -17.24 -23.74
CA ASP A 716 30.44 -16.14 -22.81
C ASP A 716 29.82 -14.83 -23.34
N GLU A 717 30.00 -14.51 -24.64
CA GLU A 717 29.38 -13.35 -25.30
C GLU A 717 27.84 -13.39 -25.21
N LYS A 718 27.25 -14.56 -25.47
CA LYS A 718 25.81 -14.77 -25.36
C LYS A 718 25.35 -14.68 -23.91
N ALA A 719 26.14 -15.18 -22.95
CA ALA A 719 25.82 -15.09 -21.53
C ALA A 719 25.83 -13.65 -21.04
N ILE A 720 26.82 -12.84 -21.45
CA ILE A 720 26.83 -11.39 -21.20
C ILE A 720 25.62 -10.71 -21.83
N THR A 721 25.22 -11.10 -23.05
CA THR A 721 24.01 -10.57 -23.68
C THR A 721 22.74 -10.90 -22.89
N VAL A 722 22.64 -12.10 -22.33
CA VAL A 722 21.54 -12.51 -21.43
C VAL A 722 21.52 -11.63 -20.18
N LEU A 723 22.66 -11.47 -19.50
CA LEU A 723 22.77 -10.63 -18.31
C LEU A 723 22.40 -9.17 -18.60
N ARG A 724 22.82 -8.64 -19.75
CA ARG A 724 22.50 -7.28 -20.19
C ARG A 724 21.00 -7.07 -20.41
N ARG A 725 20.31 -8.06 -21.01
CA ARG A 725 18.88 -7.98 -21.36
C ARG A 725 17.95 -8.35 -20.22
N GLY A 726 18.37 -9.23 -19.31
CA GLY A 726 17.52 -9.72 -18.23
C GLY A 726 17.51 -8.76 -17.06
N GLY A 727 16.51 -7.87 -17.02
CA GLY A 727 16.21 -7.13 -15.81
C GLY A 727 15.67 -8.09 -14.74
N ASP A 728 16.34 -8.11 -13.58
CA ASP A 728 16.03 -8.93 -12.39
C ASP A 728 16.56 -10.38 -12.36
N ILE A 729 17.59 -10.75 -13.17
CA ILE A 729 18.25 -12.08 -13.12
C ILE A 729 18.87 -12.40 -11.74
N PHE A 730 19.08 -11.39 -10.87
CA PHE A 730 19.65 -11.58 -9.52
C PHE A 730 18.65 -11.29 -8.39
N ARG A 731 17.35 -11.18 -8.70
CA ARG A 731 16.30 -10.80 -7.74
C ARG A 731 15.94 -11.92 -6.76
N ASN A 732 15.78 -13.14 -7.23
CA ASN A 732 15.50 -14.33 -6.43
C ASN A 732 16.74 -15.26 -6.41
N ASP A 733 16.68 -16.37 -5.69
CA ASP A 733 17.72 -17.42 -5.78
C ASP A 733 17.58 -18.16 -7.12
N ILE A 734 18.11 -17.53 -8.16
CA ILE A 734 17.71 -17.77 -9.55
C ILE A 734 18.35 -19.01 -10.17
N ASN A 735 19.40 -19.55 -9.55
CA ASN A 735 19.88 -20.90 -9.86
C ASN A 735 18.73 -21.92 -9.75
N SER A 736 17.79 -21.74 -8.81
CA SER A 736 16.64 -22.64 -8.69
C SER A 736 15.57 -22.40 -9.76
N HIS A 737 15.23 -21.15 -10.09
CA HIS A 737 14.12 -20.89 -11.02
C HIS A 737 14.48 -21.09 -12.49
N MET A 738 15.62 -20.55 -12.96
CA MET A 738 15.98 -20.73 -14.38
C MET A 738 16.37 -22.17 -14.67
N ALA A 739 16.99 -22.89 -13.73
CA ALA A 739 17.26 -24.30 -13.86
C ALA A 739 15.97 -25.13 -13.91
N VAL A 740 15.00 -24.85 -13.04
CA VAL A 740 13.70 -25.54 -13.06
C VAL A 740 12.92 -25.21 -14.34
N SER A 741 12.86 -23.96 -14.79
CA SER A 741 12.22 -23.62 -16.07
C SER A 741 12.91 -24.28 -17.27
N THR A 742 14.24 -24.39 -17.24
CA THR A 742 15.02 -25.10 -18.26
C THR A 742 14.72 -26.60 -18.24
N HIS A 743 14.68 -27.20 -17.05
CA HIS A 743 14.31 -28.60 -16.86
C HIS A 743 12.89 -28.88 -17.37
N LEU A 744 11.91 -28.04 -16.99
CA LEU A 744 10.54 -28.18 -17.45
C LEU A 744 10.44 -28.08 -18.98
N LEU A 745 11.18 -27.19 -19.63
CA LEU A 745 11.20 -27.13 -21.10
C LEU A 745 11.78 -28.40 -21.72
N ARG A 746 12.84 -28.98 -21.13
CA ARG A 746 13.42 -30.26 -21.56
C ARG A 746 12.44 -31.41 -21.42
N GLU A 747 11.81 -31.55 -20.25
CA GLU A 747 10.77 -32.57 -20.00
C GLU A 747 9.60 -32.45 -20.96
N ASN A 748 9.29 -31.23 -21.41
CA ASN A 748 8.22 -30.97 -22.36
C ASN A 748 8.64 -31.17 -23.83
N GLY A 749 9.87 -31.62 -24.10
CA GLY A 749 10.36 -31.96 -25.44
C GLY A 749 10.91 -30.77 -26.24
N VAL A 750 11.23 -29.65 -25.58
CA VAL A 750 11.77 -28.46 -26.26
C VAL A 750 13.27 -28.64 -26.54
N PRO A 751 13.76 -28.48 -27.79
CA PRO A 751 15.17 -28.63 -28.12
C PRO A 751 16.06 -27.58 -27.43
N GLU A 752 17.28 -27.96 -27.03
CA GLU A 752 18.25 -27.07 -26.37
C GLU A 752 18.48 -25.76 -27.14
N SER A 753 18.54 -25.82 -28.48
CA SER A 753 18.73 -24.63 -29.31
C SER A 753 17.59 -23.60 -29.16
N LYS A 754 16.35 -24.06 -28.90
CA LYS A 754 15.17 -23.19 -28.68
C LYS A 754 15.10 -22.68 -27.25
N ILE A 755 15.55 -23.48 -26.28
CA ILE A 755 15.71 -23.06 -24.89
C ILE A 755 16.77 -21.95 -24.80
N ALA A 756 17.93 -22.15 -25.44
CA ALA A 756 18.98 -21.15 -25.54
C ALA A 756 18.47 -19.86 -26.22
N TRP A 757 17.71 -19.99 -27.32
CA TRP A 757 17.09 -18.85 -27.98
C TRP A 757 16.14 -18.08 -27.05
N LEU A 758 15.31 -18.78 -26.28
CA LEU A 758 14.36 -18.18 -25.34
C LEU A 758 15.12 -17.44 -24.23
N LEU A 759 16.20 -18.02 -23.71
CA LEU A 759 17.04 -17.39 -22.70
C LEU A 759 17.74 -16.12 -23.25
N LEU A 760 18.25 -16.14 -24.48
CA LEU A 760 18.85 -14.96 -25.13
C LEU A 760 17.88 -13.80 -25.36
N ASN A 761 16.64 -14.10 -25.71
CA ASN A 761 15.68 -13.11 -26.21
C ASN A 761 14.59 -12.73 -25.21
N ALA A 762 14.36 -13.55 -24.19
CA ALA A 762 13.37 -13.31 -23.16
C ALA A 762 13.76 -13.92 -21.80
N PRO A 763 14.93 -13.57 -21.24
CA PRO A 763 15.43 -14.18 -19.99
C PRO A 763 14.49 -14.01 -18.78
N LYS A 764 13.65 -12.96 -18.79
CA LYS A 764 12.65 -12.72 -17.76
C LYS A 764 11.58 -13.83 -17.68
N VAL A 765 11.25 -14.46 -18.81
CA VAL A 765 10.26 -15.56 -18.88
C VAL A 765 10.78 -16.76 -18.08
N MET A 766 12.07 -17.06 -18.22
CA MET A 766 12.76 -18.14 -17.50
C MET A 766 12.97 -17.86 -16.00
N SER A 767 12.83 -16.60 -15.58
CA SER A 767 13.08 -16.16 -14.20
C SER A 767 11.81 -16.17 -13.31
N PHE A 768 10.64 -16.47 -13.88
CA PHE A 768 9.35 -16.42 -13.19
C PHE A 768 8.68 -17.82 -13.15
N LEU A 769 8.87 -18.54 -12.04
CA LEU A 769 8.38 -19.93 -11.92
C LEU A 769 6.88 -20.06 -11.62
N GLY A 770 6.25 -19.04 -11.01
CA GLY A 770 4.95 -19.19 -10.35
C GLY A 770 3.75 -19.56 -11.23
N ARG A 771 3.82 -19.38 -12.56
CA ARG A 771 2.81 -19.86 -13.52
C ARG A 771 3.44 -20.56 -14.73
N PHE A 772 4.71 -20.94 -14.63
CA PHE A 772 5.47 -21.37 -15.80
C PHE A 772 5.02 -22.74 -16.31
N LYS A 773 4.75 -23.68 -15.40
CA LYS A 773 4.27 -25.02 -15.74
C LYS A 773 2.88 -24.96 -16.38
N GLU A 774 1.96 -24.22 -15.78
CA GLU A 774 0.62 -24.01 -16.31
C GLU A 774 0.67 -23.33 -17.69
N THR A 775 1.62 -22.41 -17.91
CA THR A 775 1.81 -21.78 -19.23
C THR A 775 2.25 -22.81 -20.28
N LEU A 776 3.12 -23.76 -19.93
CA LEU A 776 3.55 -24.82 -20.87
C LEU A 776 2.37 -25.74 -21.23
N GLU A 777 1.56 -26.11 -20.24
CA GLU A 777 0.34 -26.90 -20.44
C GLU A 777 -0.69 -26.14 -21.30
N GLU A 778 -0.98 -24.87 -20.98
CA GLU A 778 -1.87 -23.99 -21.76
C GLU A 778 -1.40 -23.88 -23.22
N VAL A 779 -0.09 -23.73 -23.48
CA VAL A 779 0.45 -23.63 -24.85
C VAL A 779 0.37 -24.98 -25.60
N LYS A 780 0.53 -26.10 -24.90
CA LYS A 780 0.33 -27.44 -25.48
C LYS A 780 -1.13 -27.69 -25.84
N GLU A 781 -2.06 -27.35 -24.96
CA GLU A 781 -3.51 -27.43 -25.21
C GLU A 781 -3.94 -26.56 -26.39
N MET A 782 -3.26 -25.42 -26.61
CA MET A 782 -3.46 -24.61 -27.81
C MET A 782 -2.96 -25.27 -29.10
N GLY A 783 -2.30 -26.43 -29.03
CA GLY A 783 -1.83 -27.21 -30.17
C GLY A 783 -0.51 -26.72 -30.76
N PHE A 784 0.37 -26.13 -29.95
CA PHE A 784 1.73 -25.82 -30.37
C PHE A 784 2.65 -27.03 -30.16
N ASP A 785 3.47 -27.31 -31.17
CA ASP A 785 4.47 -28.37 -31.15
C ASP A 785 5.75 -27.92 -30.41
N PRO A 786 6.13 -28.55 -29.28
CA PRO A 786 7.32 -28.20 -28.50
C PRO A 786 8.65 -28.20 -29.28
N SER A 787 8.74 -28.93 -30.39
CA SER A 787 9.93 -28.96 -31.24
C SER A 787 10.14 -27.66 -32.04
N LYS A 788 9.07 -26.88 -32.26
CA LYS A 788 9.07 -25.70 -33.13
C LYS A 788 9.38 -24.41 -32.35
N ILE A 789 10.02 -23.46 -33.02
CA ILE A 789 10.30 -22.13 -32.44
C ILE A 789 8.99 -21.38 -32.07
N THR A 790 7.88 -21.66 -32.75
CA THR A 790 6.57 -21.07 -32.44
C THR A 790 6.09 -21.43 -31.04
N PHE A 791 6.46 -22.59 -30.49
CA PHE A 791 6.15 -22.97 -29.12
C PHE A 791 6.79 -22.01 -28.10
N VAL A 792 8.12 -21.80 -28.17
CA VAL A 792 8.79 -20.87 -27.24
C VAL A 792 8.35 -19.41 -27.44
N LEU A 793 7.94 -19.03 -28.65
CA LEU A 793 7.32 -17.72 -28.92
C LEU A 793 5.93 -17.60 -28.27
N ALA A 794 5.13 -18.66 -28.29
CA ALA A 794 3.83 -18.72 -27.61
C ALA A 794 3.98 -18.69 -26.09
N VAL A 795 4.93 -19.45 -25.53
CA VAL A 795 5.28 -19.39 -24.10
C VAL A 795 5.65 -17.98 -23.69
N LYS A 796 6.47 -17.28 -24.48
CA LYS A 796 6.79 -15.86 -24.25
C LYS A 796 5.55 -14.96 -24.27
N ALA A 797 4.66 -15.17 -25.24
CA ALA A 797 3.45 -14.34 -25.39
C ALA A 797 2.47 -14.53 -24.22
N VAL A 798 2.20 -15.78 -23.82
CA VAL A 798 1.26 -16.13 -22.75
C VAL A 798 1.81 -15.76 -21.37
N SER A 799 3.10 -16.03 -21.10
CA SER A 799 3.72 -15.75 -19.79
C SER A 799 3.87 -14.27 -19.45
N SER A 800 3.80 -13.37 -20.45
CA SER A 800 4.06 -11.94 -20.25
C SER A 800 2.89 -11.19 -19.61
N HIS A 801 1.68 -11.75 -19.61
CA HIS A 801 0.45 -11.02 -19.28
C HIS A 801 -0.56 -11.87 -18.48
N THR A 802 -1.55 -11.21 -17.87
CA THR A 802 -2.63 -11.88 -17.14
C THR A 802 -3.71 -12.41 -18.10
N LYS A 803 -4.48 -13.42 -17.66
CA LYS A 803 -5.62 -13.95 -18.44
C LYS A 803 -6.62 -12.86 -18.86
N SER A 804 -6.91 -11.91 -17.97
CA SER A 804 -7.77 -10.75 -18.28
C SER A 804 -7.22 -9.84 -19.38
N TRP A 805 -5.90 -9.75 -19.51
CA TRP A 805 -5.27 -8.97 -20.58
C TRP A 805 -5.31 -9.72 -21.91
N TRP A 806 -5.15 -11.05 -21.85
CA TRP A 806 -5.30 -11.93 -23.00
C TRP A 806 -6.70 -11.81 -23.62
N GLU A 807 -7.75 -11.98 -22.81
CA GLU A 807 -9.16 -11.87 -23.22
C GLU A 807 -9.44 -10.52 -23.90
N ARG A 808 -9.06 -9.42 -23.24
CA ARG A 808 -9.20 -8.06 -23.78
C ARG A 808 -8.54 -7.88 -25.15
N LYS A 809 -7.40 -8.52 -25.35
CA LYS A 809 -6.65 -8.40 -26.60
C LYS A 809 -7.22 -9.28 -27.70
N VAL A 810 -7.77 -10.45 -27.35
CA VAL A 810 -8.58 -11.24 -28.28
C VAL A 810 -9.83 -10.45 -28.70
N ASP A 811 -10.53 -9.82 -27.76
CA ASP A 811 -11.69 -8.95 -28.05
C ASP A 811 -11.33 -7.77 -28.97
N MET A 812 -10.11 -7.24 -28.84
CA MET A 812 -9.60 -6.23 -29.77
C MET A 812 -9.55 -6.78 -31.20
N TYR A 813 -9.00 -7.97 -31.44
CA TYR A 813 -9.00 -8.57 -32.78
C TYR A 813 -10.43 -8.88 -33.27
N LYS A 814 -11.30 -9.39 -32.39
CA LYS A 814 -12.73 -9.61 -32.70
C LYS A 814 -13.44 -8.33 -33.13
N SER A 815 -13.09 -7.18 -32.53
CA SER A 815 -13.65 -5.87 -32.92
C SER A 815 -13.28 -5.41 -34.35
N PHE A 816 -12.33 -6.07 -35.01
CA PHE A 816 -11.97 -5.85 -36.41
C PHE A 816 -12.57 -6.92 -37.35
N GLY A 817 -13.57 -7.65 -36.89
CA GLY A 817 -14.31 -8.63 -37.71
C GLY A 817 -13.69 -10.02 -37.75
N TRP A 818 -12.76 -10.34 -36.86
CA TRP A 818 -12.10 -11.65 -36.82
C TRP A 818 -12.90 -12.61 -35.93
N SER A 819 -13.09 -13.85 -36.37
CA SER A 819 -13.65 -14.92 -35.54
C SER A 819 -12.62 -15.40 -34.50
N GLU A 820 -13.09 -16.15 -33.48
CA GLU A 820 -12.16 -16.74 -32.51
C GLU A 820 -11.25 -17.80 -33.15
N GLU A 821 -11.77 -18.55 -34.13
CA GLU A 821 -11.00 -19.56 -34.86
C GLU A 821 -9.93 -18.93 -35.75
N GLU A 822 -10.29 -17.85 -36.44
CA GLU A 822 -9.39 -17.05 -37.27
C GLU A 822 -8.24 -16.45 -36.45
N PHE A 823 -8.56 -15.89 -35.28
CA PHE A 823 -7.55 -15.41 -34.34
C PHE A 823 -6.64 -16.55 -33.87
N ARG A 824 -7.20 -17.70 -33.49
CA ARG A 824 -6.40 -18.87 -33.05
C ARG A 824 -5.47 -19.35 -34.15
N GLY A 825 -5.94 -19.41 -35.39
CA GLY A 825 -5.12 -19.73 -36.56
C GLY A 825 -3.97 -18.73 -36.77
N MET A 826 -4.27 -17.43 -36.65
CA MET A 826 -3.26 -16.37 -36.73
C MET A 826 -2.23 -16.46 -35.60
N PHE A 827 -2.68 -16.67 -34.36
CA PHE A 827 -1.82 -16.80 -33.18
C PHE A 827 -0.88 -18.00 -33.30
N LYS A 828 -1.35 -19.14 -33.84
CA LYS A 828 -0.50 -20.31 -34.15
C LYS A 828 0.62 -19.97 -35.14
N LYS A 829 0.34 -19.16 -36.15
CA LYS A 829 1.33 -18.73 -37.16
C LYS A 829 2.31 -17.69 -36.63
N ASN A 830 1.86 -16.74 -35.80
CA ASN A 830 2.71 -15.68 -35.24
C ASN A 830 2.32 -15.30 -33.80
N PRO A 831 2.83 -16.01 -32.78
CA PRO A 831 2.46 -15.73 -31.39
C PRO A 831 2.85 -14.33 -30.90
N LEU A 832 3.84 -13.69 -31.54
CA LEU A 832 4.29 -12.36 -31.16
C LEU A 832 3.27 -11.25 -31.44
N CYS A 833 2.23 -11.51 -32.23
CA CYS A 833 1.10 -10.59 -32.42
C CYS A 833 0.48 -10.18 -31.08
N MET A 834 0.54 -11.05 -30.08
CA MET A 834 0.07 -10.79 -28.73
C MET A 834 1.04 -9.97 -27.89
N THR A 835 2.25 -9.65 -28.34
CA THR A 835 3.22 -8.86 -27.56
C THR A 835 3.26 -7.37 -27.93
N TYR A 836 2.72 -6.99 -29.09
CA TYR A 836 2.71 -5.60 -29.56
C TYR A 836 1.71 -4.72 -28.79
N SER A 837 1.93 -3.41 -28.71
CA SER A 837 0.95 -2.54 -28.06
C SER A 837 -0.37 -2.48 -28.84
N GLU A 838 -1.49 -2.37 -28.14
CA GLU A 838 -2.82 -2.24 -28.78
C GLU A 838 -2.89 -1.02 -29.69
N ALA A 839 -2.25 0.09 -29.31
CA ALA A 839 -2.19 1.28 -30.15
C ALA A 839 -1.50 1.01 -31.50
N LYS A 840 -0.39 0.24 -31.49
CA LYS A 840 0.29 -0.18 -32.72
C LYS A 840 -0.61 -1.08 -33.56
N LEU A 841 -1.19 -2.11 -32.94
CA LEU A 841 -2.05 -3.07 -33.64
C LEU A 841 -3.27 -2.41 -34.25
N ARG A 842 -3.97 -1.54 -33.51
CA ARG A 842 -5.14 -0.80 -34.01
C ARG A 842 -4.78 0.09 -35.18
N GLY A 843 -3.68 0.85 -35.11
CA GLY A 843 -3.26 1.71 -36.21
C GLY A 843 -2.87 0.90 -37.46
N THR A 844 -2.18 -0.22 -37.29
CA THR A 844 -1.81 -1.10 -38.40
C THR A 844 -3.02 -1.79 -39.04
N LEU A 845 -3.94 -2.31 -38.22
CA LEU A 845 -5.16 -2.97 -38.72
C LEU A 845 -6.11 -1.97 -39.39
N ASP A 846 -6.29 -0.79 -38.81
CA ASP A 846 -7.09 0.30 -39.41
C ASP A 846 -6.54 0.70 -40.78
N PHE A 847 -5.22 0.81 -40.92
CA PHE A 847 -4.60 1.10 -42.21
C PHE A 847 -4.86 -0.01 -43.24
N TYR A 848 -4.66 -1.28 -42.87
CA TYR A 848 -4.89 -2.39 -43.81
C TYR A 848 -6.37 -2.57 -44.18
N LEU A 849 -7.27 -2.53 -43.21
CA LEU A 849 -8.70 -2.79 -43.43
C LEU A 849 -9.39 -1.59 -44.08
N ASN A 850 -9.15 -0.37 -43.58
CA ASN A 850 -9.92 0.81 -43.99
C ASN A 850 -9.23 1.62 -45.09
N LYS A 851 -7.89 1.70 -45.11
CA LYS A 851 -7.18 2.46 -46.17
C LYS A 851 -6.84 1.62 -47.39
N LEU A 852 -6.39 0.38 -47.19
CA LEU A 852 -6.05 -0.52 -48.30
C LEU A 852 -7.21 -1.42 -48.74
N GLY A 853 -8.30 -1.45 -47.97
CA GLY A 853 -9.46 -2.29 -48.27
C GLY A 853 -9.19 -3.80 -48.16
N TRP A 854 -8.15 -4.21 -47.45
CA TRP A 854 -7.84 -5.64 -47.30
C TRP A 854 -8.85 -6.31 -46.37
N GLY A 855 -9.33 -7.50 -46.75
CA GLY A 855 -10.18 -8.29 -45.88
C GLY A 855 -9.44 -8.85 -44.65
N PRO A 856 -10.13 -9.08 -43.51
CA PRO A 856 -9.59 -9.75 -42.32
C PRO A 856 -8.81 -11.04 -42.61
N SER A 857 -9.40 -11.93 -43.41
CA SER A 857 -8.84 -13.22 -43.84
C SER A 857 -7.53 -13.08 -44.61
N TYR A 858 -7.39 -11.99 -45.39
CA TYR A 858 -6.18 -11.69 -46.14
C TYR A 858 -5.02 -11.34 -45.21
N ILE A 859 -5.27 -10.57 -44.14
CA ILE A 859 -4.26 -10.21 -43.15
C ILE A 859 -3.83 -11.44 -42.32
N ILE A 860 -4.76 -12.34 -42.01
CA ILE A 860 -4.49 -13.59 -41.28
C ILE A 860 -3.53 -14.50 -42.05
N SER A 861 -3.54 -14.45 -43.38
CA SER A 861 -2.59 -15.17 -44.22
C SER A 861 -1.16 -14.63 -44.11
N TYR A 862 -0.97 -13.37 -43.69
CA TYR A 862 0.32 -12.69 -43.57
C TYR A 862 0.55 -12.06 -42.18
N PRO A 863 0.57 -12.86 -41.10
CA PRO A 863 0.51 -12.35 -39.74
C PRO A 863 1.77 -11.61 -39.28
N HIS A 864 2.88 -11.71 -40.03
CA HIS A 864 4.11 -10.97 -39.80
C HIS A 864 3.96 -9.46 -40.09
N LEU A 865 3.00 -9.07 -40.92
CA LEU A 865 2.72 -7.68 -41.24
C LEU A 865 2.38 -6.81 -40.02
N LEU A 866 1.76 -7.42 -39.00
CA LEU A 866 1.43 -6.75 -37.74
C LEU A 866 2.68 -6.30 -36.96
N GLY A 867 3.82 -6.93 -37.23
CA GLY A 867 5.10 -6.59 -36.60
C GLY A 867 5.79 -5.36 -37.19
N LEU A 868 5.43 -4.95 -38.41
CA LEU A 868 6.11 -3.86 -39.12
C LEU A 868 5.84 -2.48 -38.51
N SER A 869 6.69 -1.50 -38.84
CA SER A 869 6.44 -0.11 -38.44
C SER A 869 5.41 0.51 -39.38
N LEU A 870 4.30 1.00 -38.81
CA LEU A 870 3.27 1.69 -39.58
C LEU A 870 3.84 2.92 -40.30
N GLU A 871 4.43 3.84 -39.53
CA GLU A 871 4.93 5.12 -40.05
C GLU A 871 6.17 4.98 -40.92
N LYS A 872 7.14 4.15 -40.51
CA LYS A 872 8.46 4.11 -41.17
C LYS A 872 8.53 3.14 -42.34
N ARG A 873 7.64 2.17 -42.41
CA ARG A 873 7.71 1.09 -43.40
C ARG A 873 6.41 0.93 -44.19
N ILE A 874 5.28 0.75 -43.51
CA ILE A 874 4.01 0.47 -44.19
C ILE A 874 3.54 1.69 -44.99
N ILE A 875 3.37 2.84 -44.34
CA ILE A 875 2.89 4.07 -45.00
C ILE A 875 3.87 4.51 -46.09
N VAL A 876 5.18 4.51 -45.80
CA VAL A 876 6.21 4.93 -46.77
C VAL A 876 6.13 4.08 -48.03
N ARG A 877 6.03 2.75 -47.89
CA ARG A 877 6.00 1.85 -49.05
C ARG A 877 4.68 1.92 -49.79
N ASP A 878 3.55 2.04 -49.10
CA ASP A 878 2.25 2.28 -49.74
C ASP A 878 2.29 3.56 -50.57
N SER A 879 2.79 4.68 -50.03
CA SER A 879 2.90 5.95 -50.77
C SER A 879 3.73 5.82 -52.05
N VAL A 880 4.85 5.09 -51.99
CA VAL A 880 5.66 4.80 -53.19
C VAL A 880 4.88 3.96 -54.20
N ILE A 881 4.20 2.91 -53.75
CA ILE A 881 3.43 2.03 -54.62
C ILE A 881 2.25 2.78 -55.27
N GLN A 882 1.53 3.62 -54.51
CA GLN A 882 0.47 4.47 -55.04
C GLN A 882 1.00 5.47 -56.07
N PHE A 883 2.18 6.06 -55.84
CA PHE A 883 2.83 6.93 -56.82
C PHE A 883 3.16 6.16 -58.11
N LEU A 884 3.74 4.97 -58.01
CA LEU A 884 4.06 4.13 -59.18
C LEU A 884 2.80 3.72 -59.95
N LEU A 885 1.70 3.39 -59.24
CA LEU A 885 0.39 3.12 -59.84
C LEU A 885 -0.15 4.35 -60.57
N SER A 886 -0.06 5.54 -59.97
CA SER A 886 -0.54 6.80 -60.58
C SER A 886 0.21 7.18 -61.86
N LYS A 887 1.47 6.74 -61.97
CA LYS A 887 2.31 6.94 -63.15
C LYS A 887 2.22 5.79 -64.17
N GLY A 888 1.39 4.78 -63.91
CA GLY A 888 1.24 3.62 -64.80
C GLY A 888 2.46 2.70 -64.88
N LEU A 889 3.40 2.81 -63.93
CA LEU A 889 4.67 2.07 -63.95
C LEU A 889 4.54 0.65 -63.39
N ILE A 890 3.44 0.35 -62.70
CA ILE A 890 3.09 -0.98 -62.18
C ILE A 890 1.58 -1.22 -62.34
N GLU A 891 1.18 -2.47 -62.52
CA GLU A 891 -0.22 -2.86 -62.62
C GLU A 891 -0.90 -2.93 -61.24
N LYS A 892 -2.22 -2.73 -61.18
CA LYS A 892 -3.02 -2.83 -59.94
C LYS A 892 -2.86 -4.19 -59.22
N GLY A 893 -2.56 -5.27 -59.95
CA GLY A 893 -2.29 -6.60 -59.39
C GLY A 893 -0.95 -6.74 -58.66
N ALA A 894 -0.03 -5.77 -58.79
CA ALA A 894 1.31 -5.83 -58.18
C ALA A 894 1.32 -5.50 -56.66
N TYR A 895 0.18 -5.09 -56.09
CA TYR A 895 0.01 -4.71 -54.68
C TYR A 895 -0.01 -5.92 -53.73
N LEU A 896 1.09 -6.67 -53.69
CA LEU A 896 1.21 -7.87 -52.85
C LEU A 896 1.67 -7.54 -51.41
N PRO A 897 1.08 -8.17 -50.38
CA PRO A 897 1.50 -8.09 -48.98
C PRO A 897 3.00 -8.31 -48.74
N THR A 898 3.61 -9.15 -49.56
CA THR A 898 5.03 -9.50 -49.51
C THR A 898 5.94 -8.29 -49.74
N VAL A 899 5.48 -7.25 -50.43
CA VAL A 899 6.23 -6.01 -50.70
C VAL A 899 6.59 -5.28 -49.41
N PHE A 900 5.72 -5.32 -48.39
CA PHE A 900 6.00 -4.74 -47.08
C PHE A 900 7.04 -5.54 -46.28
N LEU A 901 7.23 -6.82 -46.62
CA LEU A 901 8.16 -7.73 -45.94
C LEU A 901 9.58 -7.66 -46.50
N LEU A 902 9.76 -7.18 -47.74
CA LEU A 902 11.09 -7.05 -48.37
C LEU A 902 12.09 -6.25 -47.52
N THR A 903 13.38 -6.56 -47.64
CA THR A 903 14.47 -5.72 -47.13
C THR A 903 14.44 -4.34 -47.82
N GLU A 904 15.15 -3.34 -47.28
CA GLU A 904 15.21 -2.04 -47.98
C GLU A 904 15.86 -2.18 -49.35
N GLU A 905 16.95 -2.93 -49.43
CA GLU A 905 17.66 -3.22 -50.67
C GLU A 905 16.77 -3.91 -51.71
N ASN A 906 16.09 -5.01 -51.35
CA ASN A 906 15.24 -5.74 -52.29
C ASN A 906 13.98 -4.95 -52.68
N PHE A 907 13.48 -4.08 -51.80
CA PHE A 907 12.37 -3.19 -52.14
C PHE A 907 12.79 -2.12 -53.15
N LEU A 908 14.02 -1.61 -53.06
CA LEU A 908 14.56 -0.60 -53.98
C LEU A 908 15.04 -1.20 -55.31
N ASN A 909 15.48 -2.46 -55.31
CA ASN A 909 16.07 -3.13 -56.47
C ASN A 909 15.10 -4.04 -57.25
N ARG A 910 13.80 -4.06 -56.90
CA ARG A 910 12.83 -4.94 -57.55
C ARG A 910 12.68 -4.58 -59.06
N PRO A 911 12.80 -5.53 -60.00
CA PRO A 911 12.76 -5.24 -61.43
C PRO A 911 11.32 -4.94 -61.87
N GLY A 912 11.09 -3.71 -62.30
CA GLY A 912 9.81 -3.15 -62.74
C GLY A 912 10.02 -1.73 -63.26
N GLY A 913 10.63 -1.65 -64.45
CA GLY A 913 10.64 -0.54 -65.42
C GLY A 913 10.98 0.88 -64.93
N SER A 914 12.21 1.35 -65.18
CA SER A 914 12.62 2.79 -65.25
C SER A 914 12.31 3.72 -64.05
N ALA A 915 11.62 3.26 -63.02
CA ALA A 915 11.12 4.05 -61.89
C ALA A 915 12.09 4.15 -60.70
N ALA A 916 13.25 3.48 -60.79
CA ALA A 916 14.20 3.34 -59.68
C ALA A 916 14.77 4.69 -59.21
N ARG A 917 14.95 5.68 -60.10
CA ARG A 917 15.40 7.04 -59.71
C ARG A 917 14.26 7.88 -59.11
N GLY A 918 13.06 7.85 -59.70
CA GLY A 918 11.89 8.59 -59.20
C GLY A 918 11.41 8.10 -57.83
N GLY A 919 11.36 6.78 -57.62
CA GLY A 919 11.05 6.16 -56.34
C GLY A 919 12.08 6.45 -55.25
N GLN A 920 13.39 6.45 -55.58
CA GLN A 920 14.45 6.82 -54.64
C GLN A 920 14.40 8.31 -54.25
N LEU A 921 14.11 9.21 -55.20
CA LEU A 921 13.94 10.64 -54.95
C LEU A 921 12.70 10.94 -54.08
N HIS A 922 11.58 10.27 -54.36
CA HIS A 922 10.37 10.37 -53.54
C HIS A 922 10.60 9.84 -52.10
N LEU A 923 11.33 8.72 -51.96
CA LEU A 923 11.70 8.17 -50.64
C LEU A 923 12.63 9.12 -49.86
N ARG A 924 13.60 9.77 -50.53
CA ARG A 924 14.49 10.78 -49.93
C ARG A 924 13.71 12.02 -49.49
N CYS A 925 12.80 12.52 -50.32
CA CYS A 925 11.96 13.68 -49.99
C CYS A 925 11.02 13.40 -48.82
N TYR A 926 10.36 12.23 -48.81
CA TYR A 926 9.47 11.83 -47.72
C TYR A 926 10.23 11.63 -46.39
N ARG A 927 11.45 11.07 -46.42
CA ARG A 927 12.32 10.95 -45.23
C ARG A 927 12.78 12.33 -44.71
N ARG A 928 13.09 13.29 -45.58
CA ARG A 928 13.41 14.68 -45.21
C ARG A 928 12.22 15.40 -44.56
N LYS A 929 11.01 15.25 -45.11
CA LYS A 929 9.78 15.84 -44.54
C LYS A 929 9.41 15.25 -43.17
N GLN A 930 9.59 13.93 -42.95
CA GLN A 930 9.37 13.34 -41.62
C GLN A 930 10.33 13.84 -40.53
N GLN A 931 11.57 14.22 -40.89
CA GLN A 931 12.49 14.86 -39.95
C GLN A 931 12.06 16.30 -39.60
N ASN A 932 11.41 17.01 -40.53
CA ASN A 932 11.02 18.41 -40.38
C ASN A 932 9.56 18.65 -39.92
N LYS A 933 8.75 17.59 -39.74
CA LYS A 933 7.33 17.67 -39.30
C LYS A 933 6.41 18.52 -40.20
N GLU A 934 6.67 18.62 -41.50
CA GLU A 934 5.76 19.24 -42.46
C GLU A 934 4.81 18.19 -43.07
N VAL A 935 3.52 18.52 -43.20
CA VAL A 935 2.50 17.64 -43.82
C VAL A 935 1.98 18.31 -45.10
N GLY A 936 2.31 17.73 -46.26
CA GLY A 936 1.82 18.13 -47.59
C GLY A 936 2.56 17.38 -48.72
N PHE A 937 1.87 17.08 -49.83
CA PHE A 937 2.47 16.45 -51.02
C PHE A 937 3.58 17.35 -51.61
N CYS A 938 4.61 16.75 -52.23
CA CYS A 938 5.49 17.49 -53.12
C CYS A 938 4.91 17.42 -54.51
N ASP A 939 4.46 18.55 -55.05
CA ASP A 939 4.49 18.74 -56.49
C ASP A 939 5.96 18.88 -56.87
N LEU A 940 6.46 17.90 -57.62
CA LEU A 940 7.69 18.03 -58.39
C LEU A 940 7.30 17.88 -59.87
N PRO A 941 7.92 18.63 -60.79
CA PRO A 941 7.65 18.53 -62.22
C PRO A 941 7.77 17.10 -62.75
#